data_AF-A0AAI9TVL6-F1
#
_entry.id   AF-A0AAI9TVL6-F1
#
_cell.length_a   1.000
_cell.length_b   1.000
_cell.length_c   1.000
_cell.angle_alpha   90.00
_cell.angle_beta   90.00
_cell.angle_gamma   90.00
#
_symmetry.space_group_name_H-M   'P 1'
#
loop_
_entity.id
_entity.type
_entity.pdbx_description
1 polymer ?
#
loop_
_entity_poly.entity_id
_entity_poly.type
_entity_poly.pdbx_seq_one_letter_code
_entity_poly.pdbx_strand_id
1 'polypeptide(L)'
;MPQQAAAKARSANARKVKCSGEQPCRNCARNNLDCEFGDGRKRYSEAYVSELRATLTRYEDQIKAKGTASIERAPGPLFEQRLRSLFHENNGKDPDSPEKDAPEHLENEDPRDLPFTPEWTSTNELIKGIPHQAFPKEAESNRLLNLFNSYMGVTQHFLDQRTFTDNMTLLFNSQASRARQMDTPWFTLYLLVMAMGKLMEEDPREVRGPPGAFWFAEAMRRLPPLHSISEYGIVGLEILCLATTYLQWNDRKNDAYFFVGTTVRLALTLGCNLPFSEQKCLPSERAHRMRVWWTVYMLDQRISAGLGRPASVDDRHLSFDLPGPSPGFDSPEPLNVNVKIARTTGEIMSSLYSRGALSQADLVRKMRNLLQSLHDIGGSIPADLAIDFSNKQFEVTRAGASLYLRLFQSIILCIRPILLQKVKDKVQKTQKQAVTSAISQLCLLCNESALRIIRILMAMQRQEEIAPFAFFDLDAAFSAAFVLIMRGFAHKQDSQKPPPQELFQAIDFLEYLSSAGNQAAAQRLKDVRQFSAHVWANVVAFDKDHDVQMGDSGASHGVPQVGNTPGAGLPEQSGPSPAQMPLTTPTPSSSVPSWEGEMFGGPADTYGSDTLFGLNLDENLEQAFGLEAAEGIYNSFNDPTLPLTGVDQLDWAELEKMMAPGGSVFKYPRRNFTMVQSISDSVSILGAGNEASRRILTKEAVNFLAILHRSFEPTRQHLLKLRQQRQIDTDNGHLPDFLPETKHVRDDKNWRGAQPAPGLVDRRVEITGPTDRKMVVNALNSDVWAYMADFEDSNGPTWDNMIQGQANLYDAIRRQVDFKLGEKEYKLRTDRTLPTLIARTRGWHLDEKHFTVDGQPMSGALFDFGLYFFHNAKELISRGAGPYFYLPKMESHLEARLWNDVFNMSQDYIGISRGTIRATVLIETISAVFEMDEIIYELRDHSSGLNCGRWDYIFTFVKRFRNRPGFVLPDRSDVSMTVPFMDAYVKLLISTCHARGVHAMGGMAALIPRKDDPAANAQAMDSVRADKLREVKAGHDGTWVAHPALASIASEIFNEHMPTANQIFKRPEVKVTRDDLINSVVPGKITDEGVRKNLHITLAYMEGWLRGVGCSAINYLMEDAATAEVSRSQLWYWVHHGVSTAEGTKLDKTTMLNILDEVTKELLKSAPANNKFELAAKYLRPQVTGEDYADFLTTLLYDEITSVGPSWKL
;
A
#
# COMPACT_ATOMS: atom_id res chain seq x y z
N MET A 1 14.43 39.44 45.39
CA MET A 1 13.00 39.32 45.77
C MET A 1 12.13 39.44 44.51
N PRO A 2 10.88 38.96 44.53
CA PRO A 2 10.09 38.69 43.30
C PRO A 2 8.90 39.67 43.12
N GLN A 3 7.95 39.30 42.22
CA GLN A 3 6.57 39.82 42.02
C GLN A 3 6.40 40.87 40.89
N GLN A 4 5.27 40.94 40.13
CA GLN A 4 4.10 40.04 40.05
C GLN A 4 3.29 40.21 38.73
N ALA A 5 2.30 39.35 38.55
CA ALA A 5 1.36 39.32 37.42
C ALA A 5 0.00 40.01 37.70
N ALA A 6 -0.84 40.02 36.65
CA ALA A 6 -2.30 40.18 36.62
C ALA A 6 -2.91 41.60 36.55
N ALA A 7 -3.72 41.81 35.50
CA ALA A 7 -4.68 42.90 35.38
C ALA A 7 -6.10 42.36 35.69
N LYS A 8 -6.63 42.73 36.86
CA LYS A 8 -8.05 42.66 37.25
C LYS A 8 -8.36 43.89 38.12
N ALA A 9 -9.61 44.36 38.11
CA ALA A 9 -10.09 45.64 38.68
C ALA A 9 -9.35 46.11 39.94
N ARG A 10 -8.74 47.31 39.87
CA ARG A 10 -7.82 47.85 40.91
C ARG A 10 -8.42 47.87 42.31
N SER A 11 -9.68 48.29 42.44
CA SER A 11 -10.39 48.42 43.74
C SER A 11 -10.56 47.09 44.48
N ALA A 12 -10.95 46.02 43.77
CA ALA A 12 -11.10 44.68 44.35
C ALA A 12 -9.75 44.00 44.65
N ASN A 13 -8.76 44.23 43.78
CA ASN A 13 -7.43 43.60 43.91
C ASN A 13 -6.64 44.16 45.11
N ALA A 14 -6.76 45.47 45.39
CA ALA A 14 -6.15 46.11 46.56
C ALA A 14 -6.58 45.49 47.90
N ARG A 15 -7.78 44.88 47.95
CA ARG A 15 -8.32 44.17 49.13
C ARG A 15 -8.33 42.65 48.99
N LYS A 16 -7.69 42.10 47.94
CA LYS A 16 -7.61 40.65 47.63
C LYS A 16 -8.96 39.93 47.55
N VAL A 17 -10.04 40.62 47.16
CA VAL A 17 -11.38 40.03 47.05
C VAL A 17 -11.68 39.67 45.59
N LYS A 18 -12.32 38.52 45.34
CA LYS A 18 -12.76 38.14 43.98
C LYS A 18 -13.74 39.18 43.42
N CYS A 19 -13.45 39.67 42.22
CA CYS A 19 -14.31 40.55 41.44
C CYS A 19 -15.32 39.73 40.61
N SER A 20 -16.58 40.17 40.54
CA SER A 20 -17.65 39.44 39.83
C SER A 20 -17.74 39.72 38.33
N GLY A 21 -17.00 40.70 37.79
CA GLY A 21 -17.00 41.04 36.36
C GLY A 21 -18.11 41.98 35.89
N GLU A 22 -19.14 42.22 36.71
CA GLU A 22 -20.18 43.25 36.48
C GLU A 22 -19.60 44.68 36.72
N GLN A 23 -20.26 45.74 36.24
CA GLN A 23 -19.87 47.14 36.48
C GLN A 23 -21.00 47.98 37.12
N PRO A 24 -20.80 48.54 38.33
CA PRO A 24 -19.76 48.19 39.30
C PRO A 24 -19.95 46.75 39.80
N CYS A 25 -18.86 46.02 40.02
CA CYS A 25 -18.97 44.61 40.43
C CYS A 25 -19.65 44.49 41.79
N ARG A 26 -20.35 43.37 42.08
CA ARG A 26 -21.21 43.26 43.29
C ARG A 26 -20.51 43.65 44.59
N ASN A 27 -19.22 43.36 44.72
CA ASN A 27 -18.43 43.75 45.89
C ASN A 27 -18.09 45.26 45.93
N CYS A 28 -17.86 45.91 44.79
CA CYS A 28 -17.68 47.36 44.72
C CYS A 28 -19.02 48.08 44.94
N ALA A 29 -20.10 47.61 44.29
CA ALA A 29 -21.46 48.12 44.46
C ALA A 29 -21.93 48.05 45.93
N ARG A 30 -21.78 46.89 46.59
CA ARG A 30 -22.22 46.68 47.97
C ARG A 30 -21.41 47.46 49.02
N ASN A 31 -20.26 48.03 48.64
CA ASN A 31 -19.42 48.85 49.50
C ASN A 31 -19.34 50.33 49.04
N ASN A 32 -20.16 50.74 48.06
CA ASN A 32 -20.18 52.10 47.50
C ASN A 32 -18.81 52.59 46.99
N LEU A 33 -18.17 51.80 46.10
CA LEU A 33 -16.85 52.09 45.52
C LEU A 33 -16.86 52.04 43.99
N ASP A 34 -16.11 52.95 43.36
CA ASP A 34 -15.89 52.97 41.92
C ASP A 34 -15.12 51.76 41.39
N CYS A 35 -15.45 51.36 40.15
CA CYS A 35 -15.07 50.06 39.57
C CYS A 35 -14.69 50.17 38.09
N GLU A 36 -13.44 50.57 37.83
CA GLU A 36 -12.89 50.64 36.47
C GLU A 36 -12.27 49.30 36.00
N PHE A 37 -12.52 48.97 34.73
CA PHE A 37 -11.83 47.94 33.97
C PHE A 37 -11.16 48.58 32.76
N GLY A 38 -9.91 48.22 32.45
CA GLY A 38 -9.17 48.71 31.29
C GLY A 38 -9.18 47.71 30.13
N ASP A 39 -9.26 48.22 28.90
CA ASP A 39 -9.36 47.42 27.68
C ASP A 39 -8.12 46.53 27.43
N GLY A 40 -8.34 45.22 27.51
CA GLY A 40 -7.28 44.22 27.68
C GLY A 40 -6.70 43.62 26.40
N ARG A 41 -6.41 44.39 25.34
CA ARG A 41 -5.59 43.88 24.22
C ARG A 41 -4.11 43.80 24.63
N LYS A 42 -3.65 42.61 25.07
CA LYS A 42 -2.22 42.37 25.33
C LYS A 42 -1.41 42.46 24.02
N ARG A 43 -0.65 43.53 23.85
CA ARG A 43 0.51 43.55 22.94
C ARG A 43 1.69 42.89 23.64
N TYR A 44 2.19 41.81 23.06
CA TYR A 44 3.44 41.18 23.48
C TYR A 44 4.61 41.91 22.81
N SER A 45 5.75 42.05 23.50
CA SER A 45 6.95 42.63 22.89
C SER A 45 7.55 41.65 21.88
N GLU A 46 8.12 42.19 20.81
CA GLU A 46 8.67 41.41 19.69
C GLU A 46 9.77 40.45 20.15
N ALA A 47 10.59 40.87 21.12
CA ALA A 47 11.58 40.03 21.79
C ALA A 47 10.95 38.80 22.50
N TYR A 48 9.81 38.97 23.19
CA TYR A 48 9.12 37.86 23.87
C TYR A 48 8.48 36.88 22.88
N VAL A 49 7.97 37.38 21.74
CA VAL A 49 7.48 36.52 20.65
C VAL A 49 8.64 35.75 19.99
N SER A 50 9.81 36.38 19.83
CA SER A 50 11.02 35.73 19.32
C SER A 50 11.55 34.66 20.28
N GLU A 51 11.54 34.92 21.59
CA GLU A 51 11.95 33.96 22.63
C GLU A 51 10.98 32.78 22.73
N LEU A 52 9.67 33.02 22.62
CA LEU A 52 8.65 31.97 22.53
C LEU A 52 8.82 31.11 21.26
N ARG A 53 9.09 31.72 20.10
CA ARG A 53 9.36 30.99 18.86
C ARG A 53 10.61 30.11 18.99
N ALA A 54 11.71 30.65 19.50
CA ALA A 54 12.93 29.87 19.76
C ALA A 54 12.71 28.71 20.75
N THR A 55 11.85 28.91 21.75
CA THR A 55 11.47 27.87 22.72
C THR A 55 10.58 26.79 22.09
N LEU A 56 9.62 27.18 21.23
CA LEU A 56 8.79 26.26 20.46
C LEU A 56 9.63 25.38 19.54
N THR A 57 10.55 25.97 18.76
CA THR A 57 11.50 25.21 17.91
C THR A 57 12.29 24.19 18.73
N ARG A 58 12.78 24.58 19.92
CA ARG A 58 13.51 23.67 20.82
C ARG A 58 12.66 22.49 21.32
N TYR A 59 11.38 22.69 21.58
CA TYR A 59 10.48 21.61 21.99
C TYR A 59 10.03 20.73 20.81
N GLU A 60 9.79 21.31 19.64
CA GLU A 60 9.52 20.55 18.40
C GLU A 60 10.69 19.63 18.04
N ASP A 61 11.94 20.09 18.20
CA ASP A 61 13.14 19.27 17.99
C ASP A 61 13.31 18.17 19.07
N GLN A 62 12.91 18.43 20.32
CA GLN A 62 12.91 17.40 21.36
C GLN A 62 11.82 16.33 21.15
N ILE A 63 10.64 16.73 20.66
CA ILE A 63 9.57 15.79 20.26
C ILE A 63 9.99 15.04 18.97
N LYS A 64 10.86 15.62 18.13
CA LYS A 64 11.44 14.91 16.97
C LYS A 64 12.32 13.72 17.34
N ALA A 65 13.00 13.75 18.48
CA ALA A 65 13.98 12.74 18.88
C ALA A 65 13.45 11.48 19.60
N LYS A 66 12.14 11.35 19.89
CA LYS A 66 11.64 10.34 20.86
C LYS A 66 10.49 9.40 20.42
N GLY A 67 10.16 9.30 19.14
CA GLY A 67 9.26 8.26 18.62
C GLY A 67 10.01 6.95 18.30
N THR A 68 9.53 5.80 18.78
CA THR A 68 10.17 4.47 18.67
C THR A 68 10.06 3.80 17.27
N ALA A 69 10.83 2.71 17.03
CA ALA A 69 11.03 1.99 15.75
C ALA A 69 10.48 0.51 15.65
N SER A 70 9.87 0.14 14.50
CA SER A 70 9.46 -1.16 13.89
C SER A 70 8.46 -0.91 12.74
N ILE A 71 8.62 -1.56 11.60
CA ILE A 71 8.51 -0.97 10.25
C ILE A 71 7.94 -1.98 9.24
N GLU A 72 7.28 -1.49 8.18
CA GLU A 72 7.00 -2.31 6.99
C GLU A 72 8.31 -2.83 6.37
N ARG A 73 8.59 -4.13 6.55
CA ARG A 73 9.60 -4.83 5.75
C ARG A 73 9.06 -4.93 4.32
N ALA A 74 9.54 -4.07 3.45
CA ALA A 74 9.10 -3.94 2.07
C ALA A 74 10.29 -4.17 1.13
N PRO A 75 10.30 -5.27 0.37
CA PRO A 75 11.41 -5.57 -0.52
C PRO A 75 11.35 -4.78 -1.85
N GLY A 76 12.51 -4.30 -2.30
CA GLY A 76 12.76 -3.82 -3.67
C GLY A 76 11.91 -2.64 -4.16
N PRO A 77 11.45 -2.65 -5.43
CA PRO A 77 11.02 -1.45 -6.18
C PRO A 77 9.78 -0.71 -5.66
N LEU A 78 9.02 -1.31 -4.72
CA LEU A 78 7.92 -0.63 -4.02
C LEU A 78 8.40 0.51 -3.10
N PHE A 79 9.69 0.52 -2.73
CA PHE A 79 10.33 1.59 -2.00
C PHE A 79 10.72 2.78 -2.91
N GLU A 80 11.18 2.51 -4.14
CA GLU A 80 11.52 3.57 -5.11
C GLU A 80 10.32 4.40 -5.54
N GLN A 81 9.17 3.77 -5.78
CA GLN A 81 7.93 4.47 -6.13
C GLN A 81 7.52 5.47 -5.03
N ARG A 82 7.78 5.12 -3.76
CA ARG A 82 7.56 6.00 -2.59
C ARG A 82 8.64 7.07 -2.42
N LEU A 83 9.87 6.85 -2.90
CA LEU A 83 10.94 7.86 -2.86
C LEU A 83 10.79 8.90 -3.98
N ARG A 84 10.53 8.49 -5.22
CA ARG A 84 10.43 9.41 -6.37
C ARG A 84 9.22 10.36 -6.25
N SER A 85 8.08 9.89 -5.76
CA SER A 85 6.91 10.75 -5.51
C SER A 85 7.17 11.86 -4.48
N LEU A 86 8.14 11.67 -3.57
CA LEU A 86 8.54 12.68 -2.58
C LEU A 86 9.58 13.69 -3.08
N PHE A 87 10.22 13.44 -4.24
CA PHE A 87 11.21 14.37 -4.80
C PHE A 87 10.62 15.32 -5.85
N HIS A 88 9.60 14.92 -6.62
CA HIS A 88 9.04 15.75 -7.69
C HIS A 88 8.22 16.97 -7.21
N GLU A 89 7.77 17.02 -5.95
CA GLU A 89 7.01 18.18 -5.42
C GLU A 89 7.89 19.39 -4.99
N ASN A 90 9.23 19.28 -4.99
CA ASN A 90 10.10 20.22 -4.26
C ASN A 90 11.01 21.13 -5.11
N ASN A 91 10.90 21.13 -6.44
CA ASN A 91 11.60 22.12 -7.30
C ASN A 91 10.81 23.44 -7.38
N GLY A 92 10.98 24.29 -6.36
CA GLY A 92 10.39 25.63 -6.33
C GLY A 92 10.99 26.57 -7.37
N LYS A 93 10.13 27.29 -8.11
CA LYS A 93 10.53 28.49 -8.88
C LYS A 93 10.71 29.68 -7.91
N ASP A 94 11.78 30.43 -8.11
CA ASP A 94 12.18 31.57 -7.26
C ASP A 94 11.31 32.82 -7.54
N PRO A 95 10.84 33.60 -6.54
CA PRO A 95 9.81 34.62 -6.76
C PRO A 95 10.23 35.95 -7.42
N ASP A 96 11.53 36.21 -7.63
CA ASP A 96 12.05 37.56 -7.96
C ASP A 96 12.75 37.68 -9.34
N SER A 97 12.47 36.79 -10.30
CA SER A 97 13.04 36.85 -11.66
C SER A 97 12.20 37.71 -12.64
N PRO A 98 12.75 38.81 -13.22
CA PRO A 98 12.00 39.72 -14.08
C PRO A 98 12.31 39.54 -15.59
N GLU A 99 11.86 38.45 -16.21
CA GLU A 99 11.93 38.29 -17.68
C GLU A 99 10.57 37.99 -18.34
N LYS A 100 10.49 38.30 -19.64
CA LYS A 100 9.27 38.68 -20.37
C LYS A 100 8.63 37.56 -21.20
N ASP A 101 7.38 37.82 -21.54
CA ASP A 101 6.57 37.20 -22.60
C ASP A 101 7.34 36.58 -23.79
N ALA A 102 7.28 35.25 -23.91
CA ALA A 102 7.35 34.52 -25.18
C ALA A 102 6.70 33.12 -25.02
N PRO A 103 5.91 32.63 -26.00
CA PRO A 103 5.42 31.26 -26.01
C PRO A 103 6.42 30.36 -26.75
N GLU A 104 7.11 29.46 -26.03
CA GLU A 104 8.00 28.46 -26.65
C GLU A 104 7.44 27.04 -26.62
N HIS A 105 7.80 26.28 -27.65
CA HIS A 105 7.27 24.96 -27.97
C HIS A 105 7.90 23.85 -27.14
N LEU A 106 7.08 23.02 -26.49
CA LEU A 106 7.52 21.77 -25.87
C LEU A 106 7.56 20.63 -26.90
N GLU A 107 8.65 20.57 -27.67
CA GLU A 107 8.99 19.41 -28.54
C GLU A 107 10.32 18.72 -28.13
N ASN A 108 10.93 19.09 -27.00
CA ASN A 108 12.16 18.46 -26.48
C ASN A 108 12.14 18.34 -24.94
N GLU A 109 11.41 17.36 -24.40
CA GLU A 109 11.68 16.81 -23.07
C GLU A 109 12.40 15.46 -23.22
N ASP A 110 13.48 15.25 -22.46
CA ASP A 110 14.27 14.02 -22.49
C ASP A 110 13.43 12.86 -21.91
N PRO A 111 13.27 11.71 -22.60
CA PRO A 111 12.43 10.60 -22.14
C PRO A 111 12.77 10.04 -20.76
N ARG A 112 13.94 10.38 -20.20
CA ARG A 112 14.47 9.88 -18.92
C ARG A 112 13.89 10.57 -17.68
N ASP A 113 13.23 11.72 -17.82
CA ASP A 113 12.70 12.52 -16.69
C ASP A 113 11.19 12.32 -16.41
N LEU A 114 10.52 11.40 -17.11
CA LEU A 114 9.10 11.09 -16.87
C LEU A 114 8.89 10.13 -15.67
N PRO A 115 7.88 10.38 -14.81
CA PRO A 115 7.62 9.53 -13.66
C PRO A 115 6.98 8.21 -14.10
N PHE A 116 7.72 7.11 -13.94
CA PHE A 116 7.29 5.74 -14.20
C PHE A 116 7.20 5.30 -15.68
N THR A 117 8.26 5.53 -16.45
CA THR A 117 8.80 4.41 -17.23
C THR A 117 9.80 3.63 -16.37
N PRO A 118 9.43 2.48 -15.78
CA PRO A 118 10.38 1.38 -15.79
C PRO A 118 10.71 1.16 -17.27
N GLU A 119 11.99 1.00 -17.61
CA GLU A 119 12.37 0.55 -18.94
C GLU A 119 11.90 -0.91 -19.11
N TRP A 120 10.59 -1.06 -19.36
CA TRP A 120 9.95 -2.25 -19.91
C TRP A 120 10.38 -2.40 -21.36
N THR A 121 11.70 -2.50 -21.55
CA THR A 121 12.32 -2.91 -22.80
C THR A 121 11.65 -4.21 -23.18
N SER A 122 10.97 -4.24 -24.33
CA SER A 122 10.31 -5.47 -24.73
C SER A 122 11.37 -6.53 -24.99
N THR A 123 11.10 -7.82 -24.75
CA THR A 123 11.99 -8.90 -25.25
C THR A 123 12.22 -8.76 -26.77
N ASN A 124 11.28 -8.12 -27.49
CA ASN A 124 11.45 -7.72 -28.89
C ASN A 124 12.68 -6.85 -29.17
N GLU A 125 13.21 -6.07 -28.23
CA GLU A 125 14.42 -5.28 -28.43
C GLU A 125 15.69 -6.14 -28.52
N LEU A 126 15.70 -7.31 -27.86
CA LEU A 126 16.73 -8.34 -28.03
C LEU A 126 16.57 -9.14 -29.33
N ILE A 127 15.51 -8.89 -30.12
CA ILE A 127 15.15 -9.66 -31.32
C ILE A 127 15.17 -8.78 -32.59
N LYS A 128 14.87 -7.49 -32.44
CA LYS A 128 14.86 -6.47 -33.51
C LYS A 128 16.27 -6.30 -34.09
N GLY A 129 16.38 -6.35 -35.41
CA GLY A 129 17.64 -6.13 -36.13
C GLY A 129 18.61 -7.31 -36.14
N ILE A 130 18.39 -8.37 -35.34
CA ILE A 130 19.26 -9.57 -35.38
C ILE A 130 18.91 -10.42 -36.61
N PRO A 131 19.84 -10.67 -37.55
CA PRO A 131 19.56 -11.44 -38.76
C PRO A 131 19.29 -12.92 -38.46
N HIS A 132 18.61 -13.61 -39.37
CA HIS A 132 18.50 -15.07 -39.32
C HIS A 132 19.88 -15.69 -39.62
N GLN A 133 20.46 -16.37 -38.63
CA GLN A 133 21.70 -17.11 -38.77
C GLN A 133 21.41 -18.61 -38.91
N ALA A 134 22.24 -19.32 -39.68
CA ALA A 134 22.12 -20.77 -39.79
C ALA A 134 22.32 -21.43 -38.41
N PHE A 135 21.61 -22.54 -38.18
CA PHE A 135 21.83 -23.38 -37.01
C PHE A 135 23.21 -24.09 -37.10
N PRO A 136 23.83 -24.48 -35.97
CA PRO A 136 25.22 -24.90 -35.94
C PRO A 136 25.44 -26.23 -36.64
N LYS A 137 26.71 -26.52 -36.99
CA LYS A 137 27.08 -27.84 -37.54
C LYS A 137 26.98 -28.90 -36.45
N GLU A 138 26.83 -30.16 -36.84
CA GLU A 138 26.68 -31.30 -35.91
C GLU A 138 27.78 -31.37 -34.84
N ALA A 139 29.05 -31.21 -35.23
CA ALA A 139 30.19 -31.21 -34.30
C ALA A 139 30.13 -30.04 -33.29
N GLU A 140 29.68 -28.86 -33.73
CA GLU A 140 29.49 -27.70 -32.87
C GLU A 140 28.28 -27.91 -31.94
N SER A 141 27.19 -28.46 -32.45
CA SER A 141 25.98 -28.76 -31.67
C SER A 141 26.25 -29.73 -30.53
N ASN A 142 27.00 -30.81 -30.80
CA ASN A 142 27.42 -31.77 -29.79
C ASN A 142 28.31 -31.11 -28.72
N ARG A 143 29.25 -30.23 -29.13
CA ARG A 143 30.10 -29.50 -28.20
C ARG A 143 29.29 -28.57 -27.28
N LEU A 144 28.37 -27.78 -27.83
CA LEU A 144 27.52 -26.86 -27.08
C LEU A 144 26.56 -27.61 -26.13
N LEU A 145 26.03 -28.77 -26.55
CA LEU A 145 25.23 -29.65 -25.70
C LEU A 145 26.05 -30.21 -24.52
N ASN A 146 27.30 -30.60 -24.75
CA ASN A 146 28.18 -31.09 -23.69
C ASN A 146 28.56 -29.99 -22.68
N LEU A 147 28.81 -28.76 -23.14
CA LEU A 147 28.99 -27.59 -22.26
C LEU A 147 27.72 -27.34 -21.42
N PHE A 148 26.55 -27.31 -22.06
CA PHE A 148 25.27 -27.15 -21.36
C PHE A 148 25.04 -28.21 -20.27
N ASN A 149 25.29 -29.48 -20.60
CA ASN A 149 25.08 -30.59 -19.66
C ASN A 149 26.09 -30.59 -18.50
N SER A 150 27.36 -30.26 -18.74
CA SER A 150 28.39 -30.21 -17.69
C SER A 150 28.18 -29.03 -16.73
N TYR A 151 27.83 -27.85 -17.25
CA TYR A 151 27.63 -26.65 -16.42
C TYR A 151 26.31 -26.64 -15.64
N MET A 152 25.22 -27.17 -16.23
CA MET A 152 23.88 -27.05 -15.63
C MET A 152 23.21 -28.40 -15.34
N GLY A 153 23.44 -29.43 -16.16
CA GLY A 153 22.72 -30.72 -16.10
C GLY A 153 22.90 -31.53 -14.82
N VAL A 154 23.94 -31.27 -14.03
CA VAL A 154 24.20 -31.98 -12.76
C VAL A 154 23.37 -31.40 -11.60
N THR A 155 23.26 -30.08 -11.48
CA THR A 155 22.52 -29.44 -10.36
C THR A 155 21.08 -29.07 -10.72
N GLN A 156 20.74 -29.08 -12.00
CA GLN A 156 19.43 -28.69 -12.55
C GLN A 156 19.05 -29.62 -13.70
N HIS A 157 17.76 -29.82 -13.94
CA HIS A 157 17.27 -30.71 -14.99
C HIS A 157 16.30 -29.99 -15.92
N PHE A 158 16.80 -29.64 -17.10
CA PHE A 158 16.02 -28.89 -18.10
C PHE A 158 15.39 -29.78 -19.17
N LEU A 159 16.01 -30.91 -19.51
CA LEU A 159 15.58 -31.77 -20.62
C LEU A 159 16.00 -33.24 -20.44
N ASP A 160 15.31 -34.16 -21.12
CA ASP A 160 15.77 -35.54 -21.24
C ASP A 160 16.84 -35.65 -22.35
N GLN A 161 18.10 -35.79 -21.93
CA GLN A 161 19.25 -35.82 -22.83
C GLN A 161 19.16 -36.92 -23.90
N ARG A 162 18.49 -38.05 -23.61
CA ARG A 162 18.34 -39.17 -24.56
C ARG A 162 17.48 -38.74 -25.74
N THR A 163 16.24 -38.34 -25.43
CA THR A 163 15.25 -37.83 -26.38
C THR A 163 15.79 -36.62 -27.16
N PHE A 164 16.56 -35.75 -26.51
CA PHE A 164 17.18 -34.60 -27.17
C PHE A 164 18.27 -35.03 -28.17
N THR A 165 19.16 -35.94 -27.78
CA THR A 165 20.27 -36.43 -28.65
C THR A 165 19.76 -37.25 -29.82
N ASP A 166 18.70 -38.06 -29.63
CA ASP A 166 18.04 -38.81 -30.70
C ASP A 166 17.46 -37.84 -31.76
N ASN A 167 16.75 -36.80 -31.34
CA ASN A 167 16.19 -35.80 -32.26
C ASN A 167 17.29 -34.95 -32.93
N MET A 168 18.39 -34.64 -32.22
CA MET A 168 19.56 -33.98 -32.80
C MET A 168 20.23 -34.86 -33.86
N THR A 169 20.36 -36.16 -33.63
CA THR A 169 20.84 -37.12 -34.64
C THR A 169 19.94 -37.10 -35.88
N LEU A 170 18.61 -37.07 -35.70
CA LEU A 170 17.65 -36.95 -36.81
C LEU A 170 17.76 -35.61 -37.56
N LEU A 171 18.11 -34.50 -36.90
CA LEU A 171 18.32 -33.18 -37.52
C LEU A 171 19.51 -33.18 -38.50
N PHE A 172 20.56 -33.95 -38.21
CA PHE A 172 21.77 -34.00 -39.04
C PHE A 172 21.78 -35.14 -40.08
N ASN A 173 21.13 -36.27 -39.80
CA ASN A 173 21.10 -37.49 -40.64
C ASN A 173 20.73 -37.24 -42.13
N SER A 174 19.64 -36.54 -42.43
CA SER A 174 19.20 -36.31 -43.82
C SER A 174 18.46 -34.98 -44.01
N GLN A 175 18.44 -34.45 -45.24
CA GLN A 175 17.70 -33.21 -45.54
C GLN A 175 16.18 -33.34 -45.28
N ALA A 176 15.61 -34.53 -45.50
CA ALA A 176 14.19 -34.79 -45.27
C ALA A 176 13.83 -35.04 -43.79
N SER A 177 14.75 -35.56 -42.96
CA SER A 177 14.56 -35.61 -41.51
C SER A 177 14.80 -34.24 -40.87
N ARG A 178 15.79 -33.49 -41.35
CA ARG A 178 16.06 -32.10 -40.96
C ARG A 178 14.85 -31.19 -41.12
N ALA A 179 14.26 -31.14 -42.31
CA ALA A 179 13.09 -30.30 -42.57
C ALA A 179 11.91 -30.62 -41.64
N ARG A 180 11.67 -31.92 -41.36
CA ARG A 180 10.65 -32.37 -40.41
C ARG A 180 10.98 -31.96 -38.97
N GLN A 181 12.23 -32.12 -38.53
CA GLN A 181 12.64 -31.73 -37.18
C GLN A 181 12.53 -30.21 -36.97
N MET A 182 12.94 -29.40 -37.96
CA MET A 182 12.87 -27.93 -37.89
C MET A 182 11.44 -27.37 -37.76
N ASP A 183 10.42 -28.14 -38.12
CA ASP A 183 9.01 -27.76 -37.99
C ASP A 183 8.42 -28.10 -36.60
N THR A 184 9.18 -28.81 -35.75
CA THR A 184 8.72 -29.21 -34.41
C THR A 184 9.00 -28.14 -33.33
N PRO A 185 8.25 -28.19 -32.20
CA PRO A 185 8.61 -27.46 -30.97
C PRO A 185 10.00 -27.85 -30.43
N TRP A 186 10.44 -29.09 -30.62
CA TRP A 186 11.77 -29.53 -30.20
C TRP A 186 12.88 -28.72 -30.87
N PHE A 187 12.71 -28.25 -32.11
CA PHE A 187 13.72 -27.37 -32.72
C PHE A 187 13.80 -25.99 -32.03
N THR A 188 12.71 -25.51 -31.40
CA THR A 188 12.75 -24.29 -30.56
C THR A 188 13.55 -24.53 -29.29
N LEU A 189 13.36 -25.71 -28.66
CA LEU A 189 14.16 -26.14 -27.53
C LEU A 189 15.64 -26.27 -27.89
N TYR A 190 15.95 -26.89 -29.02
CA TYR A 190 17.30 -27.04 -29.55
C TYR A 190 18.00 -25.68 -29.72
N LEU A 191 17.35 -24.69 -30.34
CA LEU A 191 17.90 -23.34 -30.49
C LEU A 191 18.24 -22.68 -29.14
N LEU A 192 17.41 -22.88 -28.11
CA LEU A 192 17.69 -22.37 -26.76
C LEU A 192 18.86 -23.10 -26.09
N VAL A 193 19.00 -24.41 -26.26
CA VAL A 193 20.16 -25.16 -25.76
C VAL A 193 21.46 -24.72 -26.45
N MET A 194 21.42 -24.47 -27.76
CA MET A 194 22.58 -23.94 -28.49
C MET A 194 22.94 -22.52 -28.01
N ALA A 195 21.93 -21.67 -27.77
CA ALA A 195 22.13 -20.32 -27.23
C ALA A 195 22.73 -20.34 -25.81
N MET A 196 22.22 -21.20 -24.92
CA MET A 196 22.78 -21.39 -23.57
C MET A 196 24.21 -21.94 -23.61
N GLY A 197 24.49 -22.91 -24.50
CA GLY A 197 25.84 -23.44 -24.69
C GLY A 197 26.84 -22.38 -25.17
N LYS A 198 26.41 -21.36 -25.93
CA LYS A 198 27.26 -20.23 -26.33
C LYS A 198 27.55 -19.25 -25.20
N LEU A 199 26.63 -19.05 -24.25
CA LEU A 199 26.91 -18.26 -23.04
C LEU A 199 27.98 -18.90 -22.12
N MET A 200 28.21 -20.21 -22.29
CA MET A 200 29.23 -21.00 -21.59
C MET A 200 30.54 -21.16 -22.40
N GLU A 201 30.60 -20.62 -23.61
CA GLU A 201 31.73 -20.75 -24.52
C GLU A 201 32.64 -19.52 -24.45
N GLU A 202 33.92 -19.72 -24.16
CA GLU A 202 34.94 -18.68 -24.19
C GLU A 202 35.43 -18.41 -25.63
N ASP A 203 34.61 -17.74 -26.46
CA ASP A 203 35.06 -17.24 -27.77
C ASP A 203 34.94 -15.70 -27.88
N PRO A 204 36.03 -14.95 -27.73
CA PRO A 204 36.03 -13.48 -27.70
C PRO A 204 35.85 -12.82 -29.09
N ARG A 205 35.21 -13.51 -30.04
CA ARG A 205 35.15 -13.12 -31.47
C ARG A 205 33.78 -12.63 -31.97
N GLU A 206 32.72 -12.71 -31.17
CA GLU A 206 31.39 -12.17 -31.54
C GLU A 206 31.21 -10.73 -31.02
N VAL A 207 31.12 -9.76 -31.94
CA VAL A 207 31.34 -8.32 -31.65
C VAL A 207 30.04 -7.52 -31.37
N ARG A 208 28.85 -8.14 -31.43
CA ARG A 208 27.58 -7.45 -31.17
C ARG A 208 26.53 -8.34 -30.49
N GLY A 209 26.20 -7.98 -29.24
CA GLY A 209 25.18 -8.66 -28.43
C GLY A 209 25.75 -9.82 -27.61
N PRO A 210 24.95 -10.42 -26.71
CA PRO A 210 25.40 -11.56 -25.91
C PRO A 210 25.53 -12.83 -26.76
N PRO A 211 26.44 -13.75 -26.42
CA PRO A 211 26.64 -14.98 -27.18
C PRO A 211 25.35 -15.78 -27.40
N GLY A 212 25.18 -16.30 -28.61
CA GLY A 212 23.99 -17.07 -28.98
C GLY A 212 22.69 -16.27 -29.14
N ALA A 213 22.71 -14.93 -29.05
CA ALA A 213 21.52 -14.08 -29.18
C ALA A 213 20.71 -14.32 -30.46
N PHE A 214 21.37 -14.73 -31.54
CA PHE A 214 20.75 -15.08 -32.82
C PHE A 214 19.87 -16.34 -32.75
N TRP A 215 20.31 -17.39 -32.06
CA TRP A 215 19.48 -18.59 -31.84
C TRP A 215 18.40 -18.34 -30.78
N PHE A 216 18.67 -17.52 -29.75
CA PHE A 216 17.63 -17.08 -28.82
C PHE A 216 16.53 -16.27 -29.52
N ALA A 217 16.90 -15.29 -30.35
CA ALA A 217 15.97 -14.48 -31.13
C ALA A 217 15.12 -15.33 -32.08
N GLU A 218 15.72 -16.34 -32.73
CA GLU A 218 14.99 -17.28 -33.58
C GLU A 218 14.06 -18.20 -32.77
N ALA A 219 14.46 -18.65 -31.58
CA ALA A 219 13.59 -19.41 -30.69
C ALA A 219 12.38 -18.57 -30.24
N MET A 220 12.57 -17.30 -29.91
CA MET A 220 11.49 -16.39 -29.52
C MET A 220 10.52 -16.09 -30.67
N ARG A 221 11.00 -15.97 -31.92
CA ARG A 221 10.14 -15.82 -33.12
C ARG A 221 9.26 -17.05 -33.37
N ARG A 222 9.74 -18.24 -32.96
CA ARG A 222 9.03 -19.53 -33.10
C ARG A 222 8.19 -19.89 -31.87
N LEU A 223 8.08 -18.99 -30.88
CA LEU A 223 7.25 -19.19 -29.69
C LEU A 223 5.77 -18.85 -30.02
N PRO A 224 4.81 -19.77 -29.79
CA PRO A 224 3.40 -19.47 -30.03
C PRO A 224 2.86 -18.52 -28.94
N PRO A 225 1.68 -17.89 -29.18
CA PRO A 225 0.96 -17.16 -28.13
C PRO A 225 0.74 -18.01 -26.88
N LEU A 226 0.76 -17.37 -25.69
CA LEU A 226 0.75 -18.05 -24.39
C LEU A 226 -0.46 -18.99 -24.16
N HIS A 227 -1.57 -18.83 -24.89
CA HIS A 227 -2.71 -19.74 -24.80
C HIS A 227 -2.50 -21.07 -25.53
N SER A 228 -1.65 -21.11 -26.56
CA SER A 228 -1.36 -22.30 -27.38
C SER A 228 -0.10 -23.05 -26.95
N ILE A 229 0.78 -22.46 -26.12
CA ILE A 229 2.01 -23.14 -25.67
C ILE A 229 1.75 -24.39 -24.82
N SER A 230 0.55 -24.52 -24.26
CA SER A 230 0.07 -25.70 -23.54
C SER A 230 -0.02 -26.95 -24.44
N GLU A 231 -0.26 -26.77 -25.74
CA GLU A 231 -0.30 -27.85 -26.74
C GLU A 231 1.06 -28.54 -26.91
N TYR A 232 2.17 -27.84 -26.59
CA TYR A 232 3.53 -28.39 -26.66
C TYR A 232 3.87 -29.29 -25.45
N GLY A 233 2.97 -29.41 -24.48
CA GLY A 233 3.13 -30.29 -23.32
C GLY A 233 4.42 -30.00 -22.55
N ILE A 234 5.16 -31.06 -22.22
CA ILE A 234 6.43 -30.94 -21.48
C ILE A 234 7.46 -30.09 -22.24
N VAL A 235 7.52 -30.17 -23.57
CA VAL A 235 8.47 -29.39 -24.39
C VAL A 235 8.20 -27.89 -24.29
N GLY A 236 6.92 -27.49 -24.17
CA GLY A 236 6.56 -26.10 -23.88
C GLY A 236 7.10 -25.62 -22.53
N LEU A 237 7.14 -26.51 -21.53
CA LEU A 237 7.71 -26.21 -20.21
C LEU A 237 9.25 -26.10 -20.27
N GLU A 238 9.92 -27.02 -20.96
CA GLU A 238 11.38 -27.00 -21.17
C GLU A 238 11.80 -25.70 -21.88
N ILE A 239 11.07 -25.29 -22.93
CA ILE A 239 11.30 -24.04 -23.67
C ILE A 239 11.20 -22.80 -22.76
N LEU A 240 10.11 -22.65 -22.00
CA LEU A 240 9.95 -21.49 -21.12
C LEU A 240 10.97 -21.47 -19.97
N CYS A 241 11.36 -22.65 -19.46
CA CYS A 241 12.38 -22.80 -18.43
C CYS A 241 13.77 -22.35 -18.92
N LEU A 242 14.16 -22.74 -20.14
CA LEU A 242 15.41 -22.26 -20.75
C LEU A 242 15.35 -20.78 -21.14
N ALA A 243 14.21 -20.29 -21.67
CA ALA A 243 14.05 -18.87 -21.99
C ALA A 243 14.16 -17.98 -20.73
N THR A 244 13.54 -18.41 -19.63
CA THR A 244 13.70 -17.80 -18.29
C THR A 244 15.17 -17.70 -17.90
N THR A 245 15.92 -18.81 -18.05
CA THR A 245 17.33 -18.88 -17.62
C THR A 245 18.23 -18.02 -18.51
N TYR A 246 18.02 -18.03 -19.84
CA TYR A 246 18.75 -17.17 -20.78
C TYR A 246 18.51 -15.69 -20.49
N LEU A 247 17.26 -15.29 -20.23
CA LEU A 247 16.93 -13.91 -19.85
C LEU A 247 17.59 -13.53 -18.53
N GLN A 248 17.56 -14.40 -17.51
CA GLN A 248 18.28 -14.16 -16.26
C GLN A 248 19.79 -13.96 -16.49
N TRP A 249 20.42 -14.74 -17.37
CA TRP A 249 21.85 -14.64 -17.67
C TRP A 249 22.25 -13.41 -18.47
N ASN A 250 21.29 -12.73 -19.08
CA ASN A 250 21.47 -11.46 -19.77
C ASN A 250 21.02 -10.25 -18.93
N ASP A 251 20.94 -10.42 -17.61
CA ASP A 251 20.47 -9.42 -16.62
C ASP A 251 19.02 -8.93 -16.84
N ARG A 252 18.24 -9.64 -17.67
CA ARG A 252 16.82 -9.37 -17.97
C ARG A 252 15.91 -9.98 -16.90
N LYS A 253 16.24 -9.75 -15.63
CA LYS A 253 15.57 -10.35 -14.46
C LYS A 253 14.06 -10.08 -14.45
N ASN A 254 13.64 -8.88 -14.88
CA ASN A 254 12.23 -8.51 -14.97
C ASN A 254 11.45 -9.40 -15.94
N ASP A 255 11.95 -9.62 -17.16
CA ASP A 255 11.31 -10.53 -18.12
C ASP A 255 11.32 -11.97 -17.61
N ALA A 256 12.46 -12.42 -17.05
CA ALA A 256 12.61 -13.75 -16.47
C ALA A 256 11.55 -14.02 -15.37
N TYR A 257 11.14 -13.01 -14.59
CA TYR A 257 10.05 -13.13 -13.60
C TYR A 257 8.68 -13.42 -14.24
N PHE A 258 8.34 -12.83 -15.40
CA PHE A 258 7.09 -13.13 -16.11
C PHE A 258 7.14 -14.50 -16.80
N PHE A 259 8.28 -14.84 -17.40
CA PHE A 259 8.48 -16.15 -18.01
C PHE A 259 8.42 -17.26 -16.94
N VAL A 260 9.06 -17.12 -15.78
CA VAL A 260 9.01 -18.15 -14.72
C VAL A 260 7.62 -18.31 -14.12
N GLY A 261 6.89 -17.21 -13.85
CA GLY A 261 5.51 -17.29 -13.36
C GLY A 261 4.54 -17.89 -14.38
N THR A 262 4.85 -17.82 -15.68
CA THR A 262 4.13 -18.54 -16.74
C THR A 262 4.52 -20.02 -16.79
N THR A 263 5.81 -20.31 -16.65
CA THR A 263 6.39 -21.66 -16.58
C THR A 263 5.78 -22.46 -15.42
N VAL A 264 5.67 -21.86 -14.22
CA VAL A 264 5.00 -22.45 -13.05
C VAL A 264 3.56 -22.83 -13.35
N ARG A 265 2.76 -21.91 -13.92
CA ARG A 265 1.35 -22.15 -14.29
C ARG A 265 1.20 -23.28 -15.32
N LEU A 266 2.11 -23.39 -16.29
CA LEU A 266 2.13 -24.50 -17.23
C LEU A 266 2.48 -25.82 -16.54
N ALA A 267 3.48 -25.84 -15.65
CA ALA A 267 3.89 -27.05 -14.93
C ALA A 267 2.77 -27.62 -14.03
N LEU A 268 2.05 -26.73 -13.35
CA LEU A 268 0.85 -27.09 -12.56
C LEU A 268 -0.25 -27.67 -13.45
N THR A 269 -0.49 -27.05 -14.61
CA THR A 269 -1.52 -27.48 -15.58
C THR A 269 -1.20 -28.87 -16.17
N LEU A 270 0.08 -29.17 -16.38
CA LEU A 270 0.57 -30.47 -16.86
C LEU A 270 0.65 -31.56 -15.76
N GLY A 271 0.30 -31.21 -14.51
CA GLY A 271 0.34 -32.11 -13.36
C GLY A 271 1.76 -32.54 -12.95
N CYS A 272 2.78 -31.74 -13.28
CA CYS A 272 4.17 -32.05 -12.92
C CYS A 272 4.43 -31.97 -11.41
N ASN A 273 3.54 -31.29 -10.67
CA ASN A 273 3.52 -31.15 -9.22
C ASN A 273 2.68 -32.22 -8.49
N LEU A 274 2.26 -33.29 -9.17
CA LEU A 274 1.44 -34.35 -8.55
C LEU A 274 2.31 -35.49 -7.98
N PRO A 275 1.88 -36.15 -6.88
CA PRO A 275 2.57 -37.31 -6.32
C PRO A 275 2.84 -38.43 -7.33
N PHE A 276 3.87 -39.23 -7.06
CA PHE A 276 4.33 -40.31 -7.95
C PHE A 276 3.23 -41.32 -8.32
N SER A 277 2.29 -41.58 -7.41
CA SER A 277 1.13 -42.45 -7.60
C SER A 277 0.08 -41.91 -8.58
N GLU A 278 0.02 -40.59 -8.76
CA GLU A 278 -1.07 -39.91 -9.49
C GLU A 278 -0.69 -39.59 -10.96
N GLN A 279 0.61 -39.53 -11.27
CA GLN A 279 1.10 -39.26 -12.62
C GLN A 279 0.95 -40.46 -13.57
N LYS A 280 -0.11 -40.47 -14.37
CA LYS A 280 -0.43 -41.51 -15.40
C LYS A 280 0.46 -41.42 -16.66
N CYS A 281 1.76 -41.66 -16.50
CA CYS A 281 2.76 -41.66 -17.58
C CYS A 281 3.83 -42.75 -17.35
N LEU A 282 4.74 -42.96 -18.31
CA LEU A 282 5.82 -43.94 -18.20
C LEU A 282 6.80 -43.57 -17.07
N PRO A 283 7.50 -44.54 -16.45
CA PRO A 283 8.44 -44.26 -15.35
C PRO A 283 9.55 -43.25 -15.71
N SER A 284 10.04 -43.28 -16.95
CA SER A 284 11.03 -42.33 -17.46
C SER A 284 10.45 -40.92 -17.61
N GLU A 285 9.27 -40.79 -18.24
CA GLU A 285 8.56 -39.52 -18.38
C GLU A 285 8.23 -38.89 -17.02
N ARG A 286 7.83 -39.71 -16.04
CA ARG A 286 7.54 -39.28 -14.67
C ARG A 286 8.77 -38.76 -13.96
N ALA A 287 9.90 -39.48 -14.06
CA ALA A 287 11.18 -39.05 -13.50
C ALA A 287 11.66 -37.72 -14.11
N HIS A 288 11.52 -37.55 -15.42
CA HIS A 288 11.81 -36.30 -16.12
C HIS A 288 10.88 -35.15 -15.66
N ARG A 289 9.55 -35.32 -15.70
CA ARG A 289 8.56 -34.31 -15.26
C ARG A 289 8.84 -33.79 -13.84
N MET A 290 9.12 -34.69 -12.91
CA MET A 290 9.42 -34.34 -11.51
C MET A 290 10.72 -33.53 -11.39
N ARG A 291 11.77 -33.90 -12.14
CA ARG A 291 13.06 -33.18 -12.14
C ARG A 291 12.96 -31.80 -12.82
N VAL A 292 12.16 -31.66 -13.88
CA VAL A 292 11.86 -30.36 -14.51
C VAL A 292 11.03 -29.48 -13.56
N TRP A 293 9.99 -30.02 -12.91
CA TRP A 293 9.22 -29.27 -11.90
C TRP A 293 10.12 -28.65 -10.84
N TRP A 294 11.00 -29.44 -10.23
CA TRP A 294 11.89 -28.95 -9.19
C TRP A 294 12.91 -27.93 -9.72
N THR A 295 13.26 -27.99 -11.01
CA THR A 295 14.08 -26.96 -11.67
C THR A 295 13.32 -25.65 -11.85
N VAL A 296 12.06 -25.70 -12.29
CA VAL A 296 11.17 -24.53 -12.41
C VAL A 296 10.94 -23.88 -11.04
N TYR A 297 10.68 -24.68 -10.01
CA TYR A 297 10.54 -24.23 -8.62
C TYR A 297 11.79 -23.47 -8.14
N MET A 298 13.00 -24.00 -8.38
CA MET A 298 14.23 -23.33 -8.01
C MET A 298 14.41 -21.97 -8.71
N LEU A 299 14.02 -21.86 -9.98
CA LEU A 299 14.07 -20.60 -10.71
C LEU A 299 13.09 -19.58 -10.15
N ASP A 300 11.85 -19.98 -9.86
CA ASP A 300 10.80 -19.11 -9.30
C ASP A 300 11.23 -18.52 -7.94
N GLN A 301 11.70 -19.36 -7.01
CA GLN A 301 12.18 -18.90 -5.70
C GLN A 301 13.37 -17.94 -5.82
N ARG A 302 14.33 -18.21 -6.72
CA ARG A 302 15.56 -17.41 -6.86
C ARG A 302 15.35 -16.09 -7.57
N ILE A 303 14.59 -16.07 -8.67
CA ILE A 303 14.30 -14.83 -9.40
C ILE A 303 13.43 -13.91 -8.52
N SER A 304 12.49 -14.49 -7.77
CA SER A 304 11.64 -13.75 -6.84
C SER A 304 12.45 -13.18 -5.66
N ALA A 305 13.31 -13.97 -5.03
CA ALA A 305 14.23 -13.47 -4.00
C ALA A 305 15.18 -12.38 -4.55
N GLY A 306 15.74 -12.59 -5.74
CA GLY A 306 16.66 -11.66 -6.40
C GLY A 306 16.05 -10.32 -6.79
N LEU A 307 14.74 -10.26 -7.02
CA LEU A 307 13.99 -9.04 -7.32
C LEU A 307 13.26 -8.44 -6.10
N GLY A 308 13.35 -9.10 -4.95
CA GLY A 308 12.53 -8.73 -3.79
C GLY A 308 11.02 -8.85 -4.06
N ARG A 309 10.58 -9.86 -4.83
CA ARG A 309 9.17 -10.08 -5.19
C ARG A 309 8.63 -11.37 -4.56
N PRO A 310 7.30 -11.52 -4.39
CA PRO A 310 6.70 -12.80 -4.03
C PRO A 310 6.95 -13.86 -5.10
N ALA A 311 7.24 -15.09 -4.67
CA ALA A 311 7.31 -16.26 -5.54
C ALA A 311 5.92 -16.70 -6.03
N SER A 312 5.87 -17.36 -7.17
CA SER A 312 4.64 -17.89 -7.78
C SER A 312 4.18 -19.18 -7.09
N VAL A 313 5.10 -19.97 -6.54
CA VAL A 313 4.83 -21.21 -5.81
C VAL A 313 4.82 -20.97 -4.31
N ASP A 314 3.73 -21.40 -3.67
CA ASP A 314 3.58 -21.45 -2.21
C ASP A 314 3.81 -22.89 -1.70
N ASP A 315 4.84 -23.07 -0.88
CA ASP A 315 5.24 -24.38 -0.34
C ASP A 315 4.14 -25.07 0.48
N ARG A 316 3.16 -24.31 1.02
CA ARG A 316 2.02 -24.86 1.76
C ARG A 316 1.08 -25.70 0.90
N HIS A 317 1.23 -25.63 -0.42
CA HIS A 317 0.44 -26.39 -1.39
C HIS A 317 1.22 -27.52 -2.07
N LEU A 318 2.46 -27.81 -1.62
CA LEU A 318 3.28 -28.92 -2.12
C LEU A 318 3.18 -30.12 -1.16
N SER A 319 2.81 -31.30 -1.69
CA SER A 319 2.57 -32.51 -0.87
C SER A 319 3.27 -33.78 -1.39
N PHE A 320 4.43 -33.65 -2.05
CA PHE A 320 5.13 -34.78 -2.66
C PHE A 320 6.66 -34.69 -2.57
N ASP A 321 7.32 -35.83 -2.75
CA ASP A 321 8.72 -36.07 -2.41
C ASP A 321 9.75 -35.44 -3.38
N LEU A 322 10.99 -35.38 -2.91
CA LEU A 322 12.15 -35.05 -3.73
C LEU A 322 12.50 -36.20 -4.71
N PRO A 323 13.11 -35.90 -5.87
CA PRO A 323 13.51 -36.89 -6.86
C PRO A 323 14.33 -38.06 -6.28
N GLY A 324 13.86 -39.28 -6.53
CA GLY A 324 14.60 -40.51 -6.27
C GLY A 324 15.48 -40.96 -7.44
N PRO A 325 16.40 -41.92 -7.22
CA PRO A 325 17.15 -42.58 -8.29
C PRO A 325 16.21 -43.16 -9.35
N SER A 326 16.59 -43.09 -10.62
CA SER A 326 15.74 -43.56 -11.74
C SER A 326 16.60 -44.05 -12.90
N PRO A 327 16.30 -45.23 -13.50
CA PRO A 327 17.12 -45.78 -14.58
C PRO A 327 17.28 -44.83 -15.77
N GLY A 328 18.53 -44.62 -16.19
CA GLY A 328 18.89 -43.73 -17.30
C GLY A 328 18.74 -42.24 -17.00
N PHE A 329 18.77 -41.84 -15.72
CA PHE A 329 18.99 -40.47 -15.27
C PHE A 329 20.12 -40.45 -14.25
N ASP A 330 20.86 -39.34 -14.18
CA ASP A 330 21.94 -39.15 -13.20
C ASP A 330 21.44 -39.10 -11.76
N SER A 331 22.36 -39.16 -10.79
CA SER A 331 22.02 -39.07 -9.37
C SER A 331 21.17 -37.82 -9.11
N PRO A 332 20.02 -37.96 -8.42
CA PRO A 332 19.20 -36.80 -8.06
C PRO A 332 19.80 -36.00 -6.90
N GLU A 333 20.83 -36.49 -6.22
CA GLU A 333 21.31 -35.92 -4.95
C GLU A 333 21.80 -34.46 -5.09
N PRO A 334 22.57 -34.07 -6.12
CA PRO A 334 22.99 -32.68 -6.31
C PRO A 334 21.80 -31.75 -6.60
N LEU A 335 20.83 -32.22 -7.39
CA LEU A 335 19.55 -31.54 -7.63
C LEU A 335 18.75 -31.38 -6.33
N ASN A 336 18.67 -32.43 -5.51
CA ASN A 336 17.91 -32.43 -4.26
C ASN A 336 18.52 -31.45 -3.24
N VAL A 337 19.85 -31.38 -3.11
CA VAL A 337 20.54 -30.36 -2.31
C VAL A 337 20.23 -28.96 -2.84
N ASN A 338 20.33 -28.75 -4.17
CA ASN A 338 20.05 -27.47 -4.82
C ASN A 338 18.60 -26.98 -4.57
N VAL A 339 17.63 -27.91 -4.56
CA VAL A 339 16.22 -27.65 -4.24
C VAL A 339 16.04 -27.27 -2.78
N LYS A 340 16.70 -27.97 -1.84
CA LYS A 340 16.66 -27.60 -0.40
C LYS A 340 17.16 -26.17 -0.19
N ILE A 341 18.30 -25.80 -0.79
CA ILE A 341 18.84 -24.42 -0.72
C ILE A 341 17.82 -23.39 -1.27
N ALA A 342 17.16 -23.69 -2.39
CA ALA A 342 16.15 -22.80 -2.96
C ALA A 342 14.91 -22.67 -2.08
N ARG A 343 14.44 -23.76 -1.45
CA ARG A 343 13.34 -23.74 -0.48
C ARG A 343 13.70 -22.88 0.73
N THR A 344 14.85 -23.12 1.36
CA THR A 344 15.31 -22.30 2.50
C THR A 344 15.48 -20.83 2.12
N THR A 345 15.80 -20.52 0.85
CA THR A 345 15.82 -19.14 0.33
C THR A 345 14.41 -18.53 0.23
N GLY A 346 13.41 -19.28 -0.24
CA GLY A 346 12.00 -18.88 -0.20
C GLY A 346 11.47 -18.73 1.24
N GLU A 347 11.90 -19.60 2.15
CA GLU A 347 11.61 -19.51 3.58
C GLU A 347 12.26 -18.27 4.21
N ILE A 348 13.50 -17.90 3.85
CA ILE A 348 14.14 -16.64 4.25
C ILE A 348 13.28 -15.45 3.80
N MET A 349 12.87 -15.39 2.53
CA MET A 349 12.06 -14.29 2.01
C MET A 349 10.69 -14.20 2.70
N SER A 350 10.00 -15.32 2.89
CA SER A 350 8.68 -15.36 3.53
C SER A 350 8.72 -15.25 5.06
N SER A 351 9.83 -15.59 5.71
CA SER A 351 9.95 -15.60 7.18
C SER A 351 10.70 -14.40 7.77
N LEU A 352 11.63 -13.81 7.04
CA LEU A 352 12.45 -12.66 7.49
C LEU A 352 12.11 -11.36 6.73
N TYR A 353 11.72 -11.45 5.44
CA TYR A 353 11.48 -10.27 4.58
C TYR A 353 10.00 -10.01 4.24
N SER A 354 9.06 -10.74 4.84
CA SER A 354 7.62 -10.56 4.59
C SER A 354 6.99 -9.43 5.41
N ARG A 355 5.83 -8.93 4.95
CA ARG A 355 5.08 -7.81 5.57
C ARG A 355 4.39 -8.13 6.92
N GLY A 356 4.75 -9.23 7.56
CA GLY A 356 4.18 -9.64 8.85
C GLY A 356 4.97 -9.08 10.04
N ALA A 357 4.28 -8.70 11.12
CA ALA A 357 4.94 -8.35 12.37
C ALA A 357 5.61 -9.59 12.99
N LEU A 358 6.94 -9.56 13.09
CA LEU A 358 7.74 -10.59 13.74
C LEU A 358 8.09 -10.12 15.17
N SER A 359 7.89 -10.97 16.18
CA SER A 359 8.37 -10.69 17.53
C SER A 359 9.89 -10.93 17.63
N GLN A 360 10.53 -10.37 18.66
CA GLN A 360 11.95 -10.60 18.95
C GLN A 360 12.29 -12.08 19.12
N ALA A 361 11.48 -12.81 19.89
CA ALA A 361 11.66 -14.24 20.10
C ALA A 361 11.42 -15.05 18.83
N ASP A 362 10.46 -14.67 17.99
CA ASP A 362 10.17 -15.38 16.74
C ASP A 362 11.21 -15.12 15.66
N LEU A 363 11.72 -13.90 15.54
CA LEU A 363 12.80 -13.56 14.60
C LEU A 363 14.06 -14.36 14.93
N VAL A 364 14.49 -14.33 16.19
CA VAL A 364 15.66 -15.07 16.68
C VAL A 364 15.51 -16.58 16.48
N ARG A 365 14.33 -17.14 16.77
CA ARG A 365 14.04 -18.57 16.54
C ARG A 365 14.07 -18.92 15.05
N LYS A 366 13.41 -18.11 14.21
CA LYS A 366 13.38 -18.33 12.75
C LYS A 366 14.77 -18.22 12.13
N MET A 367 15.52 -17.17 12.44
CA MET A 367 16.88 -16.97 11.92
C MET A 367 17.82 -18.12 12.32
N ARG A 368 17.76 -18.58 13.59
CA ARG A 368 18.48 -19.77 14.05
C ARG A 368 18.11 -21.02 13.28
N ASN A 369 16.80 -21.30 13.14
CA ASN A 369 16.31 -22.48 12.42
C ASN A 369 16.73 -22.47 10.95
N LEU A 370 16.72 -21.30 10.29
CA LEU A 370 17.15 -21.14 8.90
C LEU A 370 18.66 -21.35 8.75
N LEU A 371 19.48 -20.80 9.65
CA LEU A 371 20.93 -21.02 9.66
C LEU A 371 21.29 -22.49 9.96
N GLN A 372 20.58 -23.15 10.89
CA GLN A 372 20.73 -24.58 11.15
C GLN A 372 20.35 -25.41 9.91
N SER A 373 19.21 -25.10 9.27
CA SER A 373 18.81 -25.78 8.05
C SER A 373 19.86 -25.66 6.94
N LEU A 374 20.47 -24.48 6.75
CA LEU A 374 21.57 -24.29 5.81
C LEU A 374 22.83 -25.09 6.21
N HIS A 375 23.15 -25.18 7.50
CA HIS A 375 24.22 -26.04 8.00
C HIS A 375 23.98 -27.52 7.65
N ASP A 376 22.80 -28.05 8.01
CA ASP A 376 22.40 -29.45 7.76
C ASP A 376 22.38 -29.77 6.26
N ILE A 377 21.93 -28.82 5.42
CA ILE A 377 21.94 -28.93 3.96
C ILE A 377 23.39 -29.03 3.44
N GLY A 378 24.29 -28.18 3.92
CA GLY A 378 25.70 -28.21 3.54
C GLY A 378 26.42 -29.50 3.96
N GLY A 379 26.06 -30.08 5.12
CA GLY A 379 26.49 -31.41 5.54
C GLY A 379 25.89 -32.56 4.71
N SER A 380 24.84 -32.30 3.92
CA SER A 380 24.20 -33.27 3.02
C SER A 380 24.70 -33.22 1.57
N ILE A 381 25.74 -32.42 1.28
CA ILE A 381 26.40 -32.39 -0.04
C ILE A 381 27.13 -33.73 -0.27
N PRO A 382 26.95 -34.38 -1.45
CA PRO A 382 27.67 -35.62 -1.79
C PRO A 382 29.19 -35.49 -1.69
N ALA A 383 29.87 -36.53 -1.21
CA ALA A 383 31.30 -36.49 -0.91
C ALA A 383 32.20 -36.25 -2.14
N ASP A 384 31.72 -36.60 -3.34
CA ASP A 384 32.34 -36.32 -4.65
C ASP A 384 32.19 -34.86 -5.11
N LEU A 385 31.28 -34.11 -4.49
CA LEU A 385 31.04 -32.68 -4.73
C LEU A 385 31.44 -31.79 -3.54
N ALA A 386 31.85 -32.40 -2.42
CA ALA A 386 32.25 -31.71 -1.21
C ALA A 386 33.61 -31.00 -1.40
N ILE A 387 33.73 -29.78 -0.87
CA ILE A 387 34.97 -28.99 -0.95
C ILE A 387 35.68 -29.03 0.41
N ASP A 388 36.92 -29.49 0.42
CA ASP A 388 37.81 -29.39 1.58
C ASP A 388 38.38 -27.96 1.68
N PHE A 389 37.83 -27.17 2.60
CA PHE A 389 38.29 -25.80 2.84
C PHE A 389 39.56 -25.70 3.72
N SER A 390 39.98 -26.80 4.36
CA SER A 390 41.17 -26.85 5.22
C SER A 390 42.46 -26.69 4.41
N ASN A 391 42.48 -27.23 3.18
CA ASN A 391 43.55 -27.04 2.24
C ASN A 391 43.51 -25.61 1.65
N LYS A 392 44.64 -24.89 1.68
CA LYS A 392 44.76 -23.55 1.09
C LYS A 392 44.55 -23.55 -0.44
N GLN A 393 44.86 -24.66 -1.11
CA GLN A 393 44.63 -24.86 -2.54
C GLN A 393 43.83 -26.16 -2.75
N PHE A 394 42.51 -26.03 -2.79
CA PHE A 394 41.59 -27.11 -3.14
C PHE A 394 41.21 -27.07 -4.63
N GLU A 395 40.80 -28.22 -5.15
CA GLU A 395 40.15 -28.37 -6.46
C GLU A 395 38.63 -28.34 -6.27
N VAL A 396 37.88 -27.88 -7.28
CA VAL A 396 36.41 -27.89 -7.28
C VAL A 396 35.86 -28.53 -8.54
N THR A 397 34.68 -29.14 -8.44
CA THR A 397 33.85 -29.44 -9.61
C THR A 397 32.90 -28.29 -9.85
N ARG A 398 32.50 -28.03 -11.11
CA ARG A 398 31.50 -27.00 -11.44
C ARG A 398 30.18 -27.18 -10.66
N ALA A 399 29.76 -28.43 -10.48
CA ALA A 399 28.57 -28.77 -9.71
C ALA A 399 28.73 -28.48 -8.20
N GLY A 400 29.84 -28.93 -7.58
CA GLY A 400 30.14 -28.66 -6.17
C GLY A 400 30.24 -27.15 -5.90
N ALA A 401 31.04 -26.44 -6.69
CA ALA A 401 31.17 -24.99 -6.62
C ALA A 401 29.80 -24.29 -6.71
N SER A 402 28.94 -24.66 -7.66
CA SER A 402 27.60 -24.09 -7.81
C SER A 402 26.70 -24.31 -6.57
N LEU A 403 26.83 -25.44 -5.87
CA LEU A 403 26.09 -25.70 -4.65
C LEU A 403 26.60 -24.87 -3.47
N TYR A 404 27.92 -24.82 -3.26
CA TYR A 404 28.52 -24.03 -2.17
C TYR A 404 28.35 -22.53 -2.36
N LEU A 405 28.50 -22.00 -3.58
CA LEU A 405 28.24 -20.58 -3.88
C LEU A 405 26.81 -20.20 -3.50
N ARG A 406 25.82 -20.99 -3.93
CA ARG A 406 24.39 -20.77 -3.59
C ARG A 406 24.15 -20.89 -2.08
N LEU A 407 24.76 -21.86 -1.41
CA LEU A 407 24.65 -22.04 0.04
C LEU A 407 25.16 -20.80 0.80
N PHE A 408 26.37 -20.33 0.48
CA PHE A 408 26.95 -19.15 1.11
C PHE A 408 26.18 -17.87 0.76
N GLN A 409 25.65 -17.73 -0.45
CA GLN A 409 24.73 -16.63 -0.80
C GLN A 409 23.46 -16.63 0.04
N SER A 410 22.82 -17.78 0.29
CA SER A 410 21.64 -17.87 1.18
C SER A 410 21.97 -17.53 2.64
N ILE A 411 23.17 -17.89 3.13
CA ILE A 411 23.65 -17.49 4.47
C ILE A 411 23.88 -15.98 4.53
N ILE A 412 24.53 -15.40 3.53
CA ILE A 412 24.71 -13.95 3.44
C ILE A 412 23.34 -13.26 3.38
N LEU A 413 22.38 -13.72 2.56
CA LEU A 413 21.01 -13.18 2.53
C LEU A 413 20.29 -13.24 3.89
N CYS A 414 20.57 -14.28 4.70
CA CYS A 414 20.03 -14.41 6.05
C CYS A 414 20.65 -13.42 7.05
N ILE A 415 21.91 -13.01 6.89
CA ILE A 415 22.66 -12.21 7.88
C ILE A 415 22.87 -10.74 7.45
N ARG A 416 22.88 -10.45 6.15
CA ARG A 416 23.22 -9.16 5.53
C ARG A 416 22.53 -7.92 6.15
N PRO A 417 21.26 -7.94 6.60
CA PRO A 417 20.64 -6.81 7.31
C PRO A 417 21.42 -6.35 8.56
N ILE A 418 22.03 -7.28 9.30
CA ILE A 418 22.81 -6.97 10.52
C ILE A 418 24.08 -6.18 10.17
N LEU A 419 24.76 -6.54 9.09
CA LEU A 419 25.94 -5.82 8.60
C LEU A 419 25.60 -4.40 8.13
N LEU A 420 24.48 -4.26 7.42
CA LEU A 420 24.01 -2.99 6.85
C LEU A 420 23.73 -1.94 7.95
N GLN A 421 23.05 -2.35 9.03
CA GLN A 421 22.80 -1.49 10.18
C GLN A 421 24.10 -0.91 10.76
N LYS A 422 25.13 -1.75 10.90
CA LYS A 422 26.38 -1.38 11.58
C LYS A 422 27.24 -0.41 10.79
N VAL A 423 27.22 -0.47 9.45
CA VAL A 423 27.86 0.54 8.60
C VAL A 423 27.16 1.89 8.73
N LYS A 424 25.81 1.91 8.70
CA LYS A 424 25.01 3.13 8.89
C LYS A 424 25.25 3.77 10.27
N ASP A 425 25.24 3.00 11.36
CA ASP A 425 25.49 3.49 12.73
C ASP A 425 26.79 4.31 12.79
N LYS A 426 27.84 3.84 12.09
CA LYS A 426 29.15 4.49 12.01
C LYS A 426 29.17 5.72 11.10
N VAL A 427 28.55 5.67 9.92
CA VAL A 427 28.43 6.82 8.99
C VAL A 427 27.75 8.00 9.68
N GLN A 428 26.68 7.74 10.45
CA GLN A 428 25.89 8.77 11.13
C GLN A 428 26.54 9.32 12.42
N LYS A 429 27.70 8.78 12.84
CA LYS A 429 28.45 9.15 14.06
C LYS A 429 27.60 9.07 15.35
N THR A 430 26.58 8.22 15.36
CA THR A 430 25.68 8.02 16.50
C THR A 430 26.43 7.28 17.62
N GLN A 431 26.04 7.49 18.89
CA GLN A 431 26.76 6.94 20.05
C GLN A 431 26.88 5.41 20.01
N LYS A 432 28.04 4.90 20.49
CA LYS A 432 28.38 3.47 20.56
C LYS A 432 27.26 2.65 21.24
N GLN A 433 26.45 1.94 20.45
CA GLN A 433 25.74 0.76 20.93
C GLN A 433 26.79 -0.33 21.22
N ALA A 434 26.70 -0.99 22.37
CA ALA A 434 27.62 -2.09 22.70
C ALA A 434 27.44 -3.23 21.69
N VAL A 435 28.54 -3.70 21.09
CA VAL A 435 28.52 -4.87 20.23
C VAL A 435 28.43 -6.10 21.13
N THR A 436 27.30 -6.80 21.09
CA THR A 436 27.15 -8.10 21.75
C THR A 436 27.96 -9.17 21.01
N SER A 437 28.53 -10.14 21.73
CA SER A 437 29.33 -11.24 21.16
C SER A 437 28.61 -11.98 20.02
N ALA A 438 27.29 -12.13 20.15
CA ALA A 438 26.39 -12.67 19.15
C ALA A 438 26.44 -11.96 17.78
N ILE A 439 26.38 -10.62 17.78
CA ILE A 439 26.39 -9.85 16.53
C ILE A 439 27.76 -10.01 15.86
N SER A 440 28.84 -10.01 16.65
CA SER A 440 30.19 -10.32 16.17
C SER A 440 30.27 -11.70 15.52
N GLN A 441 29.73 -12.75 16.17
CA GLN A 441 29.69 -14.12 15.63
C GLN A 441 28.92 -14.22 14.30
N LEU A 442 27.76 -13.57 14.19
CA LEU A 442 26.98 -13.54 12.94
C LEU A 442 27.71 -12.77 11.83
N CYS A 443 28.35 -11.64 12.16
CA CYS A 443 29.15 -10.87 11.21
C CYS A 443 30.37 -11.68 10.72
N LEU A 444 31.05 -12.41 11.62
CA LEU A 444 32.13 -13.33 11.27
C LEU A 444 31.66 -14.44 10.33
N LEU A 445 30.54 -15.11 10.62
CA LEU A 445 29.96 -16.13 9.73
C LEU A 445 29.66 -15.59 8.31
N CYS A 446 29.20 -14.34 8.21
CA CYS A 446 28.97 -13.67 6.93
C CYS A 446 30.28 -13.33 6.20
N ASN A 447 31.31 -12.87 6.92
CA ASN A 447 32.66 -12.65 6.38
C ASN A 447 33.28 -13.96 5.86
N GLU A 448 33.21 -15.05 6.63
CA GLU A 448 33.71 -16.36 6.21
C GLU A 448 32.99 -16.88 4.96
N SER A 449 31.68 -16.66 4.87
CA SER A 449 30.90 -17.01 3.68
C SER A 449 31.38 -16.24 2.44
N ALA A 450 31.69 -14.94 2.57
CA ALA A 450 32.23 -14.13 1.48
C ALA A 450 33.65 -14.56 1.05
N LEU A 451 34.55 -14.82 2.02
CA LEU A 451 35.91 -15.31 1.74
C LEU A 451 35.88 -16.68 1.05
N ARG A 452 35.00 -17.58 1.47
CA ARG A 452 34.84 -18.91 0.85
C ARG A 452 34.28 -18.83 -0.56
N ILE A 453 33.31 -17.93 -0.83
CA ILE A 453 32.85 -17.63 -2.20
C ILE A 453 34.05 -17.25 -3.10
N ILE A 454 34.87 -16.29 -2.66
CA ILE A 454 36.01 -15.82 -3.46
C ILE A 454 37.06 -16.93 -3.67
N ARG A 455 37.36 -17.73 -2.63
CA ARG A 455 38.26 -18.89 -2.77
C ARG A 455 37.75 -19.92 -3.79
N ILE A 456 36.43 -20.16 -3.85
CA ILE A 456 35.80 -21.05 -4.84
C ILE A 456 35.92 -20.46 -6.24
N LEU A 457 35.55 -19.19 -6.43
CA LEU A 457 35.64 -18.51 -7.73
C LEU A 457 37.08 -18.47 -8.27
N MET A 458 38.06 -18.22 -7.40
CA MET A 458 39.48 -18.29 -7.74
C MET A 458 39.96 -19.71 -8.06
N ALA A 459 39.39 -20.75 -7.44
CA ALA A 459 39.68 -22.14 -7.79
C ALA A 459 39.11 -22.48 -9.18
N MET A 460 37.86 -22.12 -9.45
CA MET A 460 37.24 -22.28 -10.77
C MET A 460 38.02 -21.54 -11.86
N GLN A 461 38.52 -20.33 -11.59
CA GLN A 461 39.30 -19.55 -12.57
C GLN A 461 40.61 -20.24 -12.94
N ARG A 462 41.31 -20.83 -11.95
CA ARG A 462 42.54 -21.61 -12.21
C ARG A 462 42.29 -22.94 -12.92
N GLN A 463 41.05 -23.44 -12.89
CA GLN A 463 40.66 -24.72 -13.49
C GLN A 463 39.92 -24.54 -14.83
N GLU A 464 39.74 -23.31 -15.31
CA GLU A 464 38.98 -23.00 -16.55
C GLU A 464 37.51 -23.49 -16.51
N GLU A 465 36.92 -23.55 -15.30
CA GLU A 465 35.55 -24.03 -15.01
C GLU A 465 34.51 -22.89 -14.92
N ILE A 466 34.87 -21.69 -15.39
CA ILE A 466 33.99 -20.50 -15.41
C ILE A 466 33.26 -20.44 -16.74
N ALA A 467 31.99 -20.00 -16.70
CA ALA A 467 31.29 -19.55 -17.91
C ALA A 467 31.20 -18.02 -17.88
N PRO A 468 31.73 -17.29 -18.89
CA PRO A 468 31.84 -15.82 -18.83
C PRO A 468 30.51 -15.05 -18.67
N PHE A 469 29.39 -15.66 -19.08
CA PHE A 469 28.04 -15.12 -18.92
C PHE A 469 27.21 -15.86 -17.85
N ALA A 470 27.84 -16.68 -16.99
CA ALA A 470 27.13 -17.33 -15.90
C ALA A 470 26.76 -16.35 -14.78
N PHE A 471 25.50 -15.96 -14.80
CA PHE A 471 24.87 -15.05 -13.84
C PHE A 471 25.20 -15.35 -12.37
N PHE A 472 25.17 -16.63 -11.99
CA PHE A 472 25.32 -17.04 -10.58
C PHE A 472 26.74 -16.77 -10.04
N ASP A 473 27.76 -16.81 -10.90
CA ASP A 473 29.14 -16.59 -10.47
C ASP A 473 29.42 -15.10 -10.32
N LEU A 474 28.88 -14.28 -11.24
CA LEU A 474 28.86 -12.82 -11.17
C LEU A 474 28.14 -12.33 -9.90
N ASP A 475 26.94 -12.84 -9.64
CA ASP A 475 26.12 -12.46 -8.49
C ASP A 475 26.74 -12.88 -7.15
N ALA A 476 27.45 -14.02 -7.13
CA ALA A 476 28.24 -14.46 -5.99
C ALA A 476 29.48 -13.58 -5.77
N ALA A 477 30.26 -13.28 -6.81
CA ALA A 477 31.43 -12.40 -6.74
C ALA A 477 31.06 -11.01 -6.20
N PHE A 478 30.00 -10.41 -6.76
CA PHE A 478 29.46 -9.12 -6.32
C PHE A 478 28.93 -9.18 -4.87
N SER A 479 28.19 -10.24 -4.52
CA SER A 479 27.70 -10.47 -3.15
C SER A 479 28.82 -10.60 -2.11
N ALA A 480 29.98 -11.16 -2.47
CA ALA A 480 31.13 -11.30 -1.59
C ALA A 480 31.94 -9.99 -1.50
N ALA A 481 32.19 -9.32 -2.63
CA ALA A 481 32.83 -8.00 -2.68
C ALA A 481 32.08 -6.98 -1.80
N PHE A 482 30.74 -7.01 -1.82
CA PHE A 482 29.88 -6.19 -0.95
C PHE A 482 30.22 -6.36 0.54
N VAL A 483 30.28 -7.61 1.02
CA VAL A 483 30.52 -7.92 2.44
C VAL A 483 31.92 -7.43 2.87
N LEU A 484 32.92 -7.58 2.00
CA LEU A 484 34.29 -7.10 2.27
C LEU A 484 34.39 -5.56 2.29
N ILE A 485 33.72 -4.86 1.38
CA ILE A 485 33.63 -3.39 1.38
C ILE A 485 32.93 -2.91 2.65
N MET A 486 31.81 -3.54 3.03
CA MET A 486 31.06 -3.17 4.23
C MET A 486 31.84 -3.44 5.52
N ARG A 487 32.66 -4.50 5.58
CA ARG A 487 33.63 -4.71 6.67
C ARG A 487 34.65 -3.59 6.76
N GLY A 488 35.26 -3.19 5.64
CA GLY A 488 36.17 -2.05 5.56
C GLY A 488 35.52 -0.75 6.04
N PHE A 489 34.25 -0.53 5.65
CA PHE A 489 33.46 0.61 6.12
C PHE A 489 33.15 0.53 7.63
N ALA A 490 32.94 -0.65 8.20
CA ALA A 490 32.61 -0.83 9.61
C ALA A 490 33.79 -0.53 10.57
N HIS A 491 35.04 -0.88 10.23
CA HIS A 491 36.18 -0.70 11.16
C HIS A 491 37.15 0.42 10.77
N LYS A 492 37.47 1.33 11.72
CA LYS A 492 38.29 2.53 11.43
C LYS A 492 39.79 2.21 11.30
N GLN A 493 40.26 1.16 11.97
CA GLN A 493 41.62 0.63 11.77
C GLN A 493 41.73 -0.12 10.42
N ASP A 494 40.62 -0.66 9.93
CA ASP A 494 40.57 -1.48 8.71
C ASP A 494 40.48 -0.62 7.45
N SER A 495 39.78 0.52 7.51
CA SER A 495 39.85 1.56 6.46
C SER A 495 41.19 2.32 6.44
N GLN A 496 42.11 2.04 7.36
CA GLN A 496 43.48 2.57 7.41
C GLN A 496 44.54 1.53 7.00
N LYS A 497 44.16 0.26 6.89
CA LYS A 497 44.94 -0.82 6.28
C LYS A 497 44.65 -0.84 4.77
N PRO A 498 45.57 -1.35 3.91
CA PRO A 498 45.24 -1.60 2.50
C PRO A 498 44.06 -2.58 2.40
N PRO A 499 43.23 -2.56 1.33
CA PRO A 499 42.10 -3.47 1.20
C PRO A 499 42.51 -4.96 1.28
N PRO A 500 41.62 -5.87 1.72
CA PRO A 500 41.92 -7.30 1.79
C PRO A 500 42.21 -7.87 0.38
N GLN A 501 43.12 -8.84 0.28
CA GLN A 501 43.55 -9.42 -0.99
C GLN A 501 42.38 -10.04 -1.76
N GLU A 502 41.40 -10.58 -1.03
CA GLU A 502 40.21 -11.21 -1.56
C GLU A 502 39.26 -10.21 -2.23
N LEU A 503 39.27 -8.94 -1.83
CA LEU A 503 38.50 -7.90 -2.55
C LEU A 503 39.13 -7.59 -3.91
N PHE A 504 40.47 -7.58 -4.01
CA PHE A 504 41.15 -7.48 -5.30
C PHE A 504 40.85 -8.70 -6.18
N GLN A 505 40.89 -9.92 -5.63
CA GLN A 505 40.49 -11.13 -6.34
C GLN A 505 39.04 -11.09 -6.86
N ALA A 506 38.10 -10.50 -6.11
CA ALA A 506 36.73 -10.31 -6.58
C ALA A 506 36.62 -9.24 -7.70
N ILE A 507 37.46 -8.20 -7.65
CA ILE A 507 37.60 -7.19 -8.70
C ILE A 507 38.20 -7.81 -9.97
N ASP A 508 39.33 -8.53 -9.86
CA ASP A 508 39.99 -9.26 -10.95
C ASP A 508 39.03 -10.25 -11.64
N PHE A 509 38.17 -10.91 -10.86
CA PHE A 509 37.13 -11.81 -11.37
C PHE A 509 36.03 -11.07 -12.16
N LEU A 510 35.55 -9.93 -11.66
CA LEU A 510 34.57 -9.11 -12.38
C LEU A 510 35.18 -8.48 -13.65
N GLU A 511 36.47 -8.14 -13.61
CA GLU A 511 37.27 -7.72 -14.78
C GLU A 511 37.39 -8.82 -15.82
N TYR A 512 37.66 -10.07 -15.40
CA TYR A 512 37.68 -11.23 -16.28
C TYR A 512 36.36 -11.36 -17.06
N LEU A 513 35.22 -11.40 -16.36
CA LEU A 513 33.89 -11.48 -16.99
C LEU A 513 33.60 -10.27 -17.88
N SER A 514 33.94 -9.06 -17.43
CA SER A 514 33.76 -7.82 -18.22
C SER A 514 34.57 -7.84 -19.51
N SER A 515 35.81 -8.35 -19.47
CA SER A 515 36.69 -8.43 -20.64
C SER A 515 36.19 -9.42 -21.71
N ALA A 516 35.43 -10.44 -21.29
CA ALA A 516 34.73 -11.37 -22.16
C ALA A 516 33.42 -10.80 -22.75
N GLY A 517 33.09 -9.53 -22.51
CA GLY A 517 31.92 -8.85 -23.06
C GLY A 517 30.67 -8.89 -22.18
N ASN A 518 30.77 -9.37 -20.94
CA ASN A 518 29.64 -9.37 -20.00
C ASN A 518 29.35 -7.95 -19.49
N GLN A 519 28.35 -7.29 -20.08
CA GLN A 519 27.96 -5.91 -19.75
C GLN A 519 27.46 -5.75 -18.31
N ALA A 520 26.80 -6.78 -17.76
CA ALA A 520 26.39 -6.77 -16.36
C ALA A 520 27.61 -6.80 -15.42
N ALA A 521 28.64 -7.60 -15.75
CA ALA A 521 29.89 -7.61 -14.99
C ALA A 521 30.60 -6.26 -15.05
N ALA A 522 30.63 -5.62 -16.23
CA ALA A 522 31.21 -4.29 -16.41
C ALA A 522 30.56 -3.22 -15.51
N GLN A 523 29.22 -3.25 -15.39
CA GLN A 523 28.50 -2.35 -14.49
C GLN A 523 28.79 -2.66 -13.01
N ARG A 524 28.73 -3.93 -12.59
CA ARG A 524 29.03 -4.35 -11.20
C ARG A 524 30.47 -4.01 -10.80
N LEU A 525 31.41 -4.14 -11.72
CA LEU A 525 32.80 -3.76 -11.54
C LEU A 525 32.96 -2.26 -11.29
N LYS A 526 32.25 -1.42 -12.06
CA LYS A 526 32.24 0.04 -11.87
C LYS A 526 31.76 0.39 -10.46
N ASP A 527 30.63 -0.21 -10.04
CA ASP A 527 30.07 -0.05 -8.69
C ASP A 527 31.15 -0.42 -7.62
N VAL A 528 31.69 -1.65 -7.67
CA VAL A 528 32.67 -2.17 -6.69
C VAL A 528 33.94 -1.32 -6.61
N ARG A 529 34.52 -0.91 -7.75
CA ARG A 529 35.72 -0.05 -7.80
C ARG A 529 35.44 1.33 -7.19
N GLN A 530 34.30 1.94 -7.51
CA GLN A 530 33.92 3.26 -6.99
C GLN A 530 33.77 3.27 -5.46
N PHE A 531 33.08 2.27 -4.89
CA PHE A 531 32.96 2.14 -3.44
C PHE A 531 34.29 1.81 -2.75
N SER A 532 35.14 0.96 -3.37
CA SER A 532 36.48 0.66 -2.84
C SER A 532 37.36 1.91 -2.78
N ALA A 533 37.30 2.76 -3.82
CA ALA A 533 37.98 4.05 -3.85
C ALA A 533 37.45 5.02 -2.77
N HIS A 534 36.17 4.94 -2.39
CA HIS A 534 35.61 5.74 -1.30
C HIS A 534 36.13 5.29 0.08
N VAL A 535 36.16 3.98 0.36
CA VAL A 535 36.59 3.44 1.68
C VAL A 535 38.09 3.63 1.92
N TRP A 536 38.91 3.39 0.90
CA TRP A 536 40.37 3.38 1.00
C TRP A 536 41.05 4.55 0.27
N ALA A 537 40.33 5.68 0.11
CA ALA A 537 40.77 6.90 -0.59
C ALA A 537 42.16 7.45 -0.20
N ASN A 538 42.63 7.14 1.00
CA ASN A 538 43.92 7.61 1.54
C ASN A 538 45.02 6.53 1.55
N VAL A 539 44.75 5.33 1.02
CA VAL A 539 45.61 4.14 1.15
C VAL A 539 45.94 3.50 -0.20
N VAL A 540 45.02 3.51 -1.16
CA VAL A 540 45.23 2.97 -2.51
C VAL A 540 44.65 3.91 -3.56
N ALA A 541 45.46 4.24 -4.57
CA ALA A 541 44.99 4.91 -5.78
C ALA A 541 44.35 3.86 -6.69
N PHE A 542 43.03 3.69 -6.60
CA PHE A 542 42.25 3.06 -7.66
C PHE A 542 42.19 4.06 -8.83
N ASP A 543 42.68 3.66 -10.00
CA ASP A 543 42.76 4.54 -11.17
C ASP A 543 41.36 5.10 -11.53
N LYS A 544 41.30 6.43 -11.66
CA LYS A 544 40.03 7.15 -11.86
C LYS A 544 39.57 7.26 -13.31
N ASP A 545 40.45 6.94 -14.26
CA ASP A 545 40.24 7.23 -15.69
C ASP A 545 40.15 5.97 -16.56
N HIS A 546 39.02 5.26 -16.47
CA HIS A 546 38.58 4.33 -17.51
C HIS A 546 37.05 4.40 -17.70
N ASP A 547 36.57 5.53 -18.22
CA ASP A 547 35.29 5.56 -18.93
C ASP A 547 35.43 4.76 -20.23
N VAL A 548 34.91 3.53 -20.22
CA VAL A 548 34.77 2.72 -21.44
C VAL A 548 33.69 3.36 -22.30
N GLN A 549 34.11 4.15 -23.30
CA GLN A 549 33.20 4.74 -24.28
C GLN A 549 32.49 3.64 -25.08
N MET A 550 31.22 3.39 -24.74
CA MET A 550 30.29 2.64 -25.59
C MET A 550 29.96 3.49 -26.82
N GLY A 551 30.75 3.33 -27.88
CA GLY A 551 30.65 4.14 -29.10
C GLY A 551 29.38 3.87 -29.90
N ASP A 552 28.55 4.89 -30.04
CA ASP A 552 27.45 4.90 -31.01
C ASP A 552 28.00 4.99 -32.44
N SER A 553 27.36 4.29 -33.39
CA SER A 553 27.94 4.00 -34.71
C SER A 553 27.28 4.79 -35.86
N GLY A 554 27.57 6.10 -35.91
CA GLY A 554 27.29 6.99 -37.04
C GLY A 554 28.55 7.32 -37.84
N ALA A 555 28.59 6.97 -39.13
CA ALA A 555 29.80 7.06 -39.95
C ALA A 555 30.03 8.43 -40.61
N SER A 556 31.29 8.89 -40.67
CA SER A 556 31.81 9.73 -41.76
C SER A 556 33.34 9.57 -41.93
N HIS A 557 33.85 9.79 -43.14
CA HIS A 557 35.24 9.49 -43.53
C HIS A 557 36.23 10.63 -43.23
N GLY A 558 37.48 10.28 -42.88
CA GLY A 558 38.63 11.20 -42.85
C GLY A 558 39.99 10.50 -42.70
N VAL A 559 40.81 10.52 -43.75
CA VAL A 559 42.21 10.04 -43.85
C VAL A 559 43.09 11.31 -43.98
N PRO A 560 44.29 11.51 -43.36
CA PRO A 560 45.48 10.66 -43.62
C PRO A 560 46.64 10.55 -42.58
N GLN A 561 47.47 9.52 -42.79
CA GLN A 561 48.95 9.36 -42.62
C GLN A 561 49.79 10.11 -41.55
N VAL A 562 50.64 9.35 -40.82
CA VAL A 562 52.11 9.50 -40.52
C VAL A 562 52.52 8.35 -39.55
N GLY A 563 53.74 7.80 -39.49
CA GLY A 563 54.92 7.88 -40.38
C GLY A 563 56.28 7.62 -39.67
N ASN A 564 57.03 6.59 -40.11
CA ASN A 564 58.44 6.22 -39.78
C ASN A 564 58.86 5.77 -38.35
N THR A 565 59.52 4.60 -38.34
CA THR A 565 60.49 4.00 -37.38
C THR A 565 61.90 4.67 -37.47
N PRO A 566 63.02 4.29 -36.77
CA PRO A 566 63.38 2.99 -36.15
C PRO A 566 64.26 2.96 -34.85
N GLY A 567 64.61 1.74 -34.39
CA GLY A 567 65.77 1.42 -33.51
C GLY A 567 65.40 0.68 -32.21
N ALA A 568 65.53 -0.65 -32.03
CA ALA A 568 66.65 -1.61 -32.14
C ALA A 568 67.46 -1.80 -30.83
N GLY A 569 67.43 -3.03 -30.25
CA GLY A 569 68.25 -3.39 -29.08
C GLY A 569 67.79 -4.65 -28.28
N LEU A 570 68.18 -5.84 -28.75
CA LEU A 570 68.27 -7.10 -27.97
C LEU A 570 69.74 -7.27 -27.52
N PRO A 571 70.12 -8.04 -26.46
CA PRO A 571 69.96 -9.52 -26.46
C PRO A 571 69.89 -10.29 -25.10
N GLU A 572 69.57 -11.59 -25.21
CA GLU A 572 70.15 -12.78 -24.50
C GLU A 572 70.24 -12.85 -22.95
N GLN A 573 70.28 -14.02 -22.26
CA GLN A 573 69.79 -15.41 -22.39
C GLN A 573 70.45 -16.22 -21.24
N SER A 574 69.80 -17.33 -20.81
CA SER A 574 70.35 -18.49 -20.07
C SER A 574 70.63 -18.42 -18.54
N GLY A 575 70.38 -19.54 -17.84
CA GLY A 575 70.45 -19.73 -16.36
C GLY A 575 71.79 -20.33 -15.86
N PRO A 576 71.86 -21.27 -14.88
CA PRO A 576 70.81 -21.97 -14.11
C PRO A 576 71.00 -21.98 -12.55
N SER A 577 70.04 -22.56 -11.82
CA SER A 577 70.19 -22.98 -10.39
C SER A 577 71.19 -24.15 -10.24
N PRO A 578 71.92 -24.31 -9.10
CA PRO A 578 71.34 -24.96 -7.91
C PRO A 578 71.92 -24.63 -6.49
N ALA A 579 71.04 -24.84 -5.49
CA ALA A 579 71.29 -25.41 -4.14
C ALA A 579 72.27 -24.79 -3.09
N GLN A 580 71.64 -24.42 -1.95
CA GLN A 580 72.02 -24.70 -0.55
C GLN A 580 73.03 -23.83 0.25
N MET A 581 72.43 -22.94 1.09
CA MET A 581 72.67 -22.73 2.55
C MET A 581 74.05 -22.17 3.03
N PRO A 582 74.16 -21.64 4.28
CA PRO A 582 73.13 -21.24 5.26
C PRO A 582 73.23 -19.77 5.75
N LEU A 583 72.22 -19.35 6.53
CA LEU A 583 72.19 -18.26 7.52
C LEU A 583 73.19 -17.09 7.38
N THR A 584 72.66 -15.90 7.06
CA THR A 584 72.67 -14.78 8.02
C THR A 584 71.61 -13.75 7.64
N THR A 585 70.70 -13.45 8.56
CA THR A 585 69.55 -12.58 8.36
C THR A 585 69.92 -11.10 8.47
N PRO A 586 69.73 -10.28 7.41
CA PRO A 586 69.21 -8.94 7.58
C PRO A 586 67.69 -9.07 7.70
N THR A 587 67.15 -8.95 8.91
CA THR A 587 65.69 -9.00 9.16
C THR A 587 64.95 -7.97 8.28
N PRO A 588 64.13 -8.38 7.30
CA PRO A 588 63.04 -7.52 6.87
C PRO A 588 61.98 -7.59 7.96
N SER A 589 61.57 -6.45 8.50
CA SER A 589 60.46 -6.37 9.44
C SER A 589 59.15 -6.63 8.69
N SER A 590 58.84 -7.91 8.44
CA SER A 590 57.63 -8.37 7.76
C SER A 590 56.43 -8.34 8.71
N SER A 591 56.14 -7.18 9.28
CA SER A 591 54.85 -6.88 9.88
C SER A 591 53.83 -6.63 8.77
N VAL A 592 53.36 -7.72 8.13
CA VAL A 592 52.08 -7.66 7.42
C VAL A 592 51.03 -7.30 8.48
N PRO A 593 50.27 -6.19 8.35
CA PRO A 593 49.34 -5.78 9.39
C PRO A 593 48.24 -6.83 9.56
N SER A 594 48.16 -7.46 10.74
CA SER A 594 47.05 -8.35 11.06
C SER A 594 45.74 -7.57 11.06
N TRP A 595 44.67 -8.18 10.57
CA TRP A 595 43.33 -7.61 10.58
C TRP A 595 42.65 -7.78 11.96
N GLU A 596 43.33 -7.37 13.02
CA GLU A 596 42.79 -7.41 14.39
C GLU A 596 41.72 -6.33 14.59
N GLY A 597 40.51 -6.75 14.96
CA GLY A 597 39.38 -5.89 15.30
C GLY A 597 38.35 -6.59 16.18
N GLU A 598 37.88 -5.91 17.22
CA GLU A 598 37.03 -6.45 18.32
C GLU A 598 35.72 -7.16 17.87
N MET A 599 35.28 -6.95 16.63
CA MET A 599 34.00 -7.46 16.11
C MET A 599 34.11 -8.73 15.25
N PHE A 600 35.30 -9.05 14.74
CA PHE A 600 35.49 -10.20 13.84
C PHE A 600 36.46 -11.25 14.42
N GLY A 601 37.02 -11.02 15.61
CA GLY A 601 37.91 -11.96 16.29
C GLY A 601 39.40 -11.77 15.96
N GLY A 602 40.22 -12.65 16.53
CA GLY A 602 41.68 -12.59 16.49
C GLY A 602 42.33 -12.98 15.15
N PRO A 603 43.65 -13.24 15.14
CA PRO A 603 44.45 -13.24 13.92
C PRO A 603 44.05 -14.29 12.86
N ALA A 604 44.42 -13.97 11.62
CA ALA A 604 44.18 -14.73 10.40
C ALA A 604 44.88 -16.12 10.32
N ASP A 605 45.38 -16.64 11.44
CA ASP A 605 45.98 -17.99 11.53
C ASP A 605 45.04 -19.01 12.18
N THR A 606 43.84 -18.61 12.63
CA THR A 606 42.82 -19.54 13.15
C THR A 606 42.04 -20.30 12.07
N TYR A 607 42.32 -20.07 10.77
CA TYR A 607 41.62 -20.67 9.62
C TYR A 607 41.90 -22.17 9.37
N GLY A 608 42.24 -22.92 10.41
CA GLY A 608 42.66 -24.33 10.33
C GLY A 608 41.69 -25.36 10.93
N SER A 609 40.46 -24.98 11.31
CA SER A 609 39.48 -25.95 11.82
C SER A 609 38.67 -26.59 10.70
N ASP A 610 38.55 -27.91 10.76
CA ASP A 610 37.94 -28.82 9.78
C ASP A 610 36.40 -28.70 9.67
N THR A 611 35.85 -27.56 10.11
CA THR A 611 34.40 -27.35 10.19
C THR A 611 33.91 -26.50 9.03
N LEU A 612 32.73 -26.87 8.52
CA LEU A 612 32.04 -26.21 7.40
C LEU A 612 31.84 -24.69 7.58
N PHE A 613 32.01 -24.17 8.81
CA PHE A 613 31.84 -22.74 9.13
C PHE A 613 32.93 -22.13 10.04
N GLY A 614 34.01 -22.86 10.37
CA GLY A 614 35.12 -22.35 11.20
C GLY A 614 34.78 -22.11 12.69
N LEU A 615 33.54 -22.36 13.10
CA LEU A 615 32.98 -22.14 14.43
C LEU A 615 32.14 -23.38 14.81
N ASN A 616 32.17 -23.80 16.08
CA ASN A 616 31.28 -24.85 16.57
C ASN A 616 29.84 -24.32 16.64
N LEU A 617 29.04 -24.56 15.60
CA LEU A 617 27.75 -23.91 15.44
C LEU A 617 26.74 -24.30 16.52
N ASP A 618 26.73 -25.54 17.02
CA ASP A 618 25.75 -25.95 18.04
C ASP A 618 25.89 -25.12 19.33
N GLU A 619 27.09 -25.06 19.92
CA GLU A 619 27.34 -24.26 21.13
C GLU A 619 27.30 -22.74 20.86
N ASN A 620 27.82 -22.29 19.71
CA ASN A 620 27.91 -20.85 19.42
C ASN A 620 26.58 -20.26 18.93
N LEU A 621 25.68 -21.00 18.28
CA LEU A 621 24.33 -20.51 17.94
C LEU A 621 23.48 -20.38 19.20
N GLU A 622 23.56 -21.32 20.16
CA GLU A 622 22.89 -21.14 21.45
C GLU A 622 23.40 -19.90 22.20
N GLN A 623 24.71 -19.68 22.21
CA GLN A 623 25.30 -18.48 22.82
C GLN A 623 24.96 -17.19 22.06
N ALA A 624 24.96 -17.22 20.72
CA ALA A 624 24.63 -16.07 19.87
C ALA A 624 23.15 -15.68 19.91
N PHE A 625 22.25 -16.57 20.33
CA PHE A 625 20.81 -16.31 20.41
C PHE A 625 20.28 -16.23 21.85
N GLY A 626 21.16 -15.93 22.82
CA GLY A 626 20.81 -15.66 24.21
C GLY A 626 19.97 -14.39 24.42
N LEU A 627 19.43 -14.22 25.63
CA LEU A 627 18.45 -13.17 25.97
C LEU A 627 18.95 -11.74 25.69
N GLU A 628 20.20 -11.41 26.05
CA GLU A 628 20.80 -10.09 25.80
C GLU A 628 21.14 -9.86 24.31
N ALA A 629 21.42 -10.93 23.57
CA ALA A 629 21.75 -10.86 22.15
C ALA A 629 20.50 -10.62 21.26
N ALA A 630 19.37 -11.18 21.69
CA ALA A 630 18.11 -11.14 20.94
C ALA A 630 17.63 -9.71 20.63
N GLU A 631 17.87 -8.76 21.54
CA GLU A 631 17.46 -7.36 21.35
C GLU A 631 18.29 -6.66 20.26
N GLY A 632 19.62 -6.87 20.25
CA GLY A 632 20.50 -6.33 19.23
C GLY A 632 20.24 -6.89 17.83
N ILE A 633 19.96 -8.19 17.72
CA ILE A 633 19.57 -8.85 16.48
C ILE A 633 18.20 -8.32 15.99
N TYR A 634 17.24 -8.16 16.91
CA TYR A 634 15.91 -7.64 16.57
C TYR A 634 15.94 -6.19 16.09
N ASN A 635 16.70 -5.33 16.77
CA ASN A 635 16.85 -3.93 16.36
C ASN A 635 17.50 -3.80 14.98
N SER A 636 18.46 -4.66 14.65
CA SER A 636 19.14 -4.67 13.34
C SER A 636 18.25 -5.09 12.17
N PHE A 637 17.15 -5.81 12.42
CA PHE A 637 16.16 -6.23 11.43
C PHE A 637 14.90 -5.35 11.37
N ASN A 638 14.79 -4.35 12.24
CA ASN A 638 13.60 -3.50 12.38
C ASN A 638 13.98 -2.00 12.45
N ASP A 639 14.92 -1.56 11.60
CA ASP A 639 15.27 -0.15 11.42
C ASP A 639 14.56 0.45 10.17
N PRO A 640 13.94 1.65 10.24
CA PRO A 640 13.09 2.16 9.14
C PRO A 640 13.83 2.49 7.86
N THR A 641 15.15 2.64 7.99
CA THR A 641 15.95 3.39 7.04
C THR A 641 16.87 2.49 6.23
N LEU A 642 16.84 1.18 6.48
CA LEU A 642 17.54 0.14 5.73
C LEU A 642 16.58 -0.99 5.28
N PRO A 643 15.54 -0.69 4.47
CA PRO A 643 14.70 -1.72 3.85
C PRO A 643 15.41 -2.41 2.66
N LEU A 644 16.73 -2.57 2.75
CA LEU A 644 17.54 -3.14 1.69
C LEU A 644 17.38 -4.66 1.74
N THR A 645 16.95 -5.26 0.63
CA THR A 645 16.99 -6.72 0.49
C THR A 645 18.45 -7.21 0.41
N GLY A 646 19.31 -6.31 -0.06
CA GLY A 646 20.71 -6.52 -0.36
C GLY A 646 20.96 -7.30 -1.63
N VAL A 647 19.97 -7.51 -2.51
CA VAL A 647 20.04 -8.45 -3.65
C VAL A 647 20.02 -7.76 -5.02
N ASP A 648 19.85 -6.44 -5.07
CA ASP A 648 19.70 -5.71 -6.33
C ASP A 648 20.56 -4.43 -6.41
N GLN A 649 20.79 -3.95 -7.64
CA GLN A 649 21.51 -2.70 -7.95
C GLN A 649 20.91 -1.47 -7.26
N LEU A 650 19.59 -1.51 -7.03
CA LEU A 650 18.83 -0.47 -6.34
C LEU A 650 19.27 -0.30 -4.88
N ASP A 651 19.64 -1.39 -4.21
CA ASP A 651 20.12 -1.35 -2.81
C ASP A 651 21.50 -0.66 -2.71
N TRP A 652 22.30 -0.71 -3.77
CA TRP A 652 23.60 -0.06 -3.87
C TRP A 652 23.51 1.43 -4.20
N ALA A 653 22.60 1.81 -5.11
CA ALA A 653 22.36 3.22 -5.44
C ALA A 653 21.85 4.02 -4.21
N GLU A 654 21.10 3.38 -3.30
CA GLU A 654 20.72 3.99 -2.02
C GLU A 654 21.89 4.08 -1.02
N LEU A 655 22.81 3.11 -1.01
CA LEU A 655 24.03 3.18 -0.18
C LEU A 655 25.02 4.26 -0.65
N GLU A 656 25.13 4.50 -1.96
CA GLU A 656 25.96 5.57 -2.53
C GLU A 656 25.51 6.94 -2.00
N LYS A 657 24.19 7.18 -2.01
CA LYS A 657 23.55 8.38 -1.45
C LYS A 657 23.78 8.54 0.05
N MET A 658 23.99 7.45 0.79
CA MET A 658 24.34 7.50 2.22
C MET A 658 25.82 7.81 2.48
N MET A 659 26.71 7.61 1.50
CA MET A 659 28.17 7.68 1.70
C MET A 659 28.84 8.93 1.13
N ALA A 660 28.26 9.62 0.14
CA ALA A 660 28.89 10.75 -0.56
C ALA A 660 29.34 11.92 0.37
N PRO A 661 30.59 12.43 0.29
CA PRO A 661 31.12 13.43 1.20
C PRO A 661 31.12 14.84 0.58
N GLY A 662 30.18 15.69 1.01
CA GLY A 662 30.10 17.10 0.58
C GLY A 662 28.72 17.42 0.02
N GLY A 663 27.91 18.13 0.80
CA GLY A 663 26.47 18.22 0.54
C GLY A 663 26.06 19.27 -0.50
N SER A 664 25.28 18.83 -1.47
CA SER A 664 24.21 19.62 -2.11
C SER A 664 23.11 18.67 -2.59
N VAL A 665 21.83 19.07 -2.48
CA VAL A 665 20.62 18.33 -2.96
C VAL A 665 20.32 17.03 -2.18
N PHE A 666 19.25 16.90 -1.39
CA PHE A 666 18.32 17.87 -0.79
C PHE A 666 17.84 17.29 0.56
N LYS A 667 17.66 18.12 1.59
CA LYS A 667 17.15 17.68 2.91
C LYS A 667 15.61 17.66 2.93
N TYR A 668 15.00 16.55 3.32
CA TYR A 668 13.90 16.53 4.30
C TYR A 668 14.00 15.27 5.20
N PRO A 669 13.50 15.30 6.45
CA PRO A 669 13.93 14.38 7.50
C PRO A 669 13.08 13.11 7.60
N ARG A 670 13.72 11.93 7.74
CA ARG A 670 13.03 10.70 8.13
C ARG A 670 12.92 10.58 9.66
N ARG A 671 11.73 10.18 10.11
CA ARG A 671 11.35 9.88 11.50
C ARG A 671 10.81 8.44 11.55
N ASN A 672 10.99 7.77 12.68
CA ASN A 672 10.61 6.38 12.93
C ASN A 672 9.08 6.12 12.94
N PHE A 673 8.69 4.84 12.86
CA PHE A 673 7.41 4.30 13.34
C PHE A 673 7.64 2.94 14.05
N THR A 674 6.81 2.52 15.04
CA THR A 674 6.96 1.31 15.89
C THR A 674 5.76 0.34 15.98
N MET A 675 6.09 -0.84 16.52
CA MET A 675 5.44 -2.15 16.53
C MET A 675 3.97 -2.19 16.94
N VAL A 676 3.34 -3.33 16.63
CA VAL A 676 2.19 -3.88 17.38
C VAL A 676 2.59 -4.50 18.74
N GLN A 677 3.62 -3.93 19.35
CA GLN A 677 3.65 -3.65 20.78
C GLN A 677 4.39 -2.29 20.92
N SER A 678 3.70 -1.16 20.91
CA SER A 678 2.28 -0.96 21.18
C SER A 678 1.58 0.03 20.24
N ILE A 679 0.89 -0.51 19.22
CA ILE A 679 -0.19 0.24 18.54
C ILE A 679 -1.24 0.70 19.58
N SER A 680 -1.51 -0.09 20.61
CA SER A 680 -2.48 0.20 21.68
C SER A 680 -2.09 1.32 22.65
N ASP A 681 -0.81 1.64 22.87
CA ASP A 681 -0.43 2.57 23.96
C ASP A 681 -0.38 4.03 23.51
N SER A 682 -0.30 4.25 22.19
CA SER A 682 -0.58 5.54 21.56
C SER A 682 -2.05 5.74 21.22
N VAL A 683 -2.89 4.71 21.41
CA VAL A 683 -4.35 4.86 21.38
C VAL A 683 -4.82 5.30 22.76
N SER A 684 -5.59 6.38 22.84
CA SER A 684 -6.30 6.75 24.07
C SER A 684 -7.81 6.63 23.86
N ILE A 685 -8.44 5.78 24.66
CA ILE A 685 -9.89 5.60 24.73
C ILE A 685 -10.41 6.49 25.85
N LEU A 686 -10.87 7.68 25.47
CA LEU A 686 -11.32 8.75 26.35
C LEU A 686 -12.82 8.65 26.67
N GLY A 687 -13.58 7.85 25.93
CA GLY A 687 -14.99 7.58 26.22
C GLY A 687 -15.18 6.65 27.43
N ALA A 688 -16.38 6.60 28.01
CA ALA A 688 -16.66 5.83 29.22
C ALA A 688 -16.50 4.30 29.02
N GLY A 689 -15.74 3.65 29.93
CA GLY A 689 -15.43 2.22 29.88
C GLY A 689 -16.52 1.29 30.40
N ASN A 690 -17.70 1.35 29.80
CA ASN A 690 -18.86 0.49 30.11
C ASN A 690 -18.72 -0.95 29.55
N GLU A 691 -19.67 -1.83 29.86
CA GLU A 691 -19.64 -3.26 29.43
C GLU A 691 -19.61 -3.41 27.90
N ALA A 692 -20.44 -2.64 27.19
CA ALA A 692 -20.47 -2.63 25.73
C ALA A 692 -19.11 -2.19 25.13
N SER A 693 -18.47 -1.19 25.74
CA SER A 693 -17.15 -0.69 25.33
C SER A 693 -16.09 -1.78 25.44
N ARG A 694 -16.06 -2.53 26.55
CA ARG A 694 -15.12 -3.64 26.74
C ARG A 694 -15.38 -4.82 25.80
N ARG A 695 -16.64 -5.03 25.41
CA ARG A 695 -17.04 -6.09 24.46
C ARG A 695 -16.66 -5.76 23.01
N ILE A 696 -16.76 -4.49 22.61
CA ILE A 696 -16.56 -4.04 21.23
C ILE A 696 -15.12 -3.54 20.98
N LEU A 697 -14.50 -2.85 21.94
CA LEU A 697 -13.12 -2.36 21.79
C LEU A 697 -12.12 -3.42 22.25
N THR A 698 -12.15 -4.60 21.66
CA THR A 698 -11.13 -5.63 21.93
C THR A 698 -9.76 -5.15 21.45
N LYS A 699 -8.68 -5.74 21.96
CA LYS A 699 -7.31 -5.31 21.63
C LYS A 699 -7.02 -5.44 20.14
N GLU A 700 -7.57 -6.46 19.50
CA GLU A 700 -7.48 -6.74 18.08
C GLU A 700 -8.28 -5.71 17.25
N ALA A 701 -9.49 -5.37 17.69
CA ALA A 701 -10.31 -4.34 17.06
C ALA A 701 -9.65 -2.95 17.16
N VAL A 702 -9.07 -2.61 18.31
CA VAL A 702 -8.35 -1.36 18.53
C VAL A 702 -7.07 -1.27 17.70
N ASN A 703 -6.32 -2.37 17.58
CA ASN A 703 -5.15 -2.42 16.70
C ASN A 703 -5.57 -2.23 15.22
N PHE A 704 -6.66 -2.87 14.79
CA PHE A 704 -7.20 -2.69 13.43
C PHE A 704 -7.65 -1.26 13.15
N LEU A 705 -8.35 -0.61 14.09
CA LEU A 705 -8.74 0.79 14.00
C LEU A 705 -7.53 1.73 13.88
N ALA A 706 -6.48 1.51 14.68
CA ALA A 706 -5.27 2.31 14.60
C ALA A 706 -4.46 2.08 13.31
N ILE A 707 -4.49 0.88 12.73
CA ILE A 707 -3.94 0.61 11.38
C ILE A 707 -4.75 1.35 10.31
N LEU A 708 -6.09 1.31 10.37
CA LEU A 708 -6.97 2.08 9.48
C LEU A 708 -6.65 3.58 9.56
N HIS A 709 -6.57 4.14 10.77
CA HIS A 709 -6.25 5.55 10.97
C HIS A 709 -4.89 5.90 10.36
N ARG A 710 -3.81 5.21 10.74
CA ARG A 710 -2.45 5.50 10.26
C ARG A 710 -2.29 5.35 8.74
N SER A 711 -3.05 4.45 8.13
CA SER A 711 -2.98 4.22 6.68
C SER A 711 -3.72 5.28 5.87
N PHE A 712 -4.84 5.80 6.39
CA PHE A 712 -5.84 6.54 5.57
C PHE A 712 -6.18 7.94 6.07
N GLU A 713 -5.89 8.28 7.32
CA GLU A 713 -6.13 9.63 7.87
C GLU A 713 -5.39 10.75 7.10
N PRO A 714 -4.11 10.60 6.70
CA PRO A 714 -3.43 11.65 5.92
C PRO A 714 -4.14 11.94 4.59
N THR A 715 -4.62 10.89 3.91
CA THR A 715 -5.37 11.00 2.66
C THR A 715 -6.75 11.64 2.89
N ARG A 716 -7.46 11.26 3.97
CA ARG A 716 -8.71 11.93 4.37
C ARG A 716 -8.50 13.43 4.56
N GLN A 717 -7.49 13.83 5.33
CA GLN A 717 -7.18 15.23 5.60
C GLN A 717 -6.80 16.01 4.34
N HIS A 718 -6.09 15.37 3.40
CA HIS A 718 -5.82 15.96 2.10
C HIS A 718 -7.11 16.18 1.28
N LEU A 719 -8.00 15.20 1.22
CA LEU A 719 -9.28 15.31 0.51
C LEU A 719 -10.20 16.38 1.15
N LEU A 720 -10.24 16.49 2.48
CA LEU A 720 -10.97 17.56 3.16
C LEU A 720 -10.41 18.96 2.82
N LYS A 721 -9.10 19.11 2.62
CA LYS A 721 -8.51 20.36 2.10
C LYS A 721 -8.86 20.60 0.64
N LEU A 722 -8.92 19.57 -0.20
CA LEU A 722 -9.40 19.71 -1.58
C LEU A 722 -10.87 20.16 -1.65
N ARG A 723 -11.74 19.75 -0.70
CA ARG A 723 -13.10 20.31 -0.56
C ARG A 723 -13.13 21.80 -0.25
N GLN A 724 -12.12 22.31 0.46
CA GLN A 724 -11.96 23.74 0.75
C GLN A 724 -11.43 24.48 -0.49
N GLN A 725 -10.46 23.91 -1.21
CA GLN A 725 -9.97 24.50 -2.47
C GLN A 725 -11.10 24.59 -3.50
N ARG A 726 -11.83 23.50 -3.75
CA ARG A 726 -13.03 23.49 -4.63
C ARG A 726 -14.08 24.52 -4.21
N GLN A 727 -14.18 24.85 -2.92
CA GLN A 727 -15.05 25.93 -2.46
C GLN A 727 -14.55 27.30 -2.90
N ILE A 728 -13.28 27.59 -2.66
CA ILE A 728 -12.61 28.83 -3.05
C ILE A 728 -12.75 29.02 -4.57
N ASP A 729 -12.57 27.95 -5.35
CA ASP A 729 -12.71 27.98 -6.81
C ASP A 729 -14.15 28.31 -7.23
N THR A 730 -15.16 27.70 -6.58
CA THR A 730 -16.60 27.97 -6.81
C THR A 730 -16.99 29.39 -6.44
N ASP A 731 -16.48 29.90 -5.32
CA ASP A 731 -16.67 31.27 -4.86
C ASP A 731 -16.07 32.26 -5.89
N ASN A 732 -14.87 31.96 -6.40
CA ASN A 732 -14.17 32.77 -7.40
C ASN A 732 -14.79 32.74 -8.81
N GLY A 733 -15.66 31.78 -9.14
CA GLY A 733 -16.32 31.72 -10.46
C GLY A 733 -16.38 30.34 -11.13
N HIS A 734 -15.56 29.39 -10.68
CA HIS A 734 -15.44 28.08 -11.31
C HIS A 734 -16.56 27.15 -10.83
N LEU A 735 -17.68 27.15 -11.57
CA LEU A 735 -18.81 26.26 -11.29
C LEU A 735 -18.42 24.79 -11.52
N PRO A 736 -18.93 23.84 -10.71
CA PRO A 736 -18.66 22.41 -10.90
C PRO A 736 -19.22 21.92 -12.25
N ASP A 737 -18.51 21.00 -12.90
CA ASP A 737 -18.86 20.43 -14.21
C ASP A 737 -18.30 19.00 -14.32
N PHE A 738 -18.67 18.27 -15.38
CA PHE A 738 -18.12 16.95 -15.69
C PHE A 738 -16.64 17.05 -16.07
N LEU A 739 -15.79 16.31 -15.36
CA LEU A 739 -14.32 16.38 -15.50
C LEU A 739 -13.85 15.97 -16.91
N PRO A 740 -13.10 16.82 -17.65
CA PRO A 740 -12.56 16.45 -18.97
C PRO A 740 -11.57 15.28 -18.94
N GLU A 741 -10.74 15.19 -17.91
CA GLU A 741 -9.66 14.21 -17.77
C GLU A 741 -10.17 12.76 -17.65
N THR A 742 -11.29 12.56 -16.95
CA THR A 742 -11.94 11.23 -16.79
C THR A 742 -12.97 10.93 -17.88
N LYS A 743 -13.10 11.76 -18.93
CA LYS A 743 -14.05 11.54 -20.05
C LYS A 743 -13.93 10.14 -20.66
N HIS A 744 -12.72 9.58 -20.70
CA HIS A 744 -12.48 8.22 -21.19
C HIS A 744 -13.16 7.12 -20.35
N VAL A 745 -13.34 7.32 -19.04
CA VAL A 745 -14.11 6.42 -18.15
C VAL A 745 -15.59 6.48 -18.49
N ARG A 746 -16.14 7.69 -18.68
CA ARG A 746 -17.56 7.88 -19.01
C ARG A 746 -17.91 7.33 -20.39
N ASP A 747 -17.06 7.59 -21.38
CA ASP A 747 -17.27 7.19 -22.78
C ASP A 747 -17.10 5.67 -23.00
N ASP A 748 -16.28 4.97 -22.22
CA ASP A 748 -16.14 3.50 -22.36
C ASP A 748 -17.41 2.78 -21.94
N LYS A 749 -18.12 2.19 -22.91
CA LYS A 749 -19.35 1.42 -22.68
C LYS A 749 -19.09 -0.04 -22.26
N ASN A 750 -17.85 -0.49 -22.13
CA ASN A 750 -17.52 -1.90 -21.85
C ASN A 750 -17.45 -2.23 -20.35
N TRP A 751 -16.91 -1.33 -19.52
CA TRP A 751 -16.77 -1.61 -18.08
C TRP A 751 -18.09 -1.57 -17.31
N ARG A 752 -18.16 -2.35 -16.23
CA ARG A 752 -19.32 -2.47 -15.31
C ARG A 752 -18.83 -2.43 -13.86
N GLY A 753 -19.71 -2.06 -12.95
CA GLY A 753 -19.51 -2.30 -11.52
C GLY A 753 -19.78 -3.75 -11.14
N ALA A 754 -19.54 -4.09 -9.88
CA ALA A 754 -19.75 -5.42 -9.34
C ALA A 754 -21.22 -5.85 -9.44
N GLN A 755 -21.44 -7.15 -9.68
CA GLN A 755 -22.77 -7.73 -9.67
C GLN A 755 -23.40 -7.64 -8.26
N PRO A 756 -24.74 -7.50 -8.15
CA PRO A 756 -25.45 -7.49 -6.87
C PRO A 756 -25.09 -8.72 -6.01
N ALA A 757 -24.62 -8.45 -4.80
CA ALA A 757 -24.18 -9.50 -3.87
C ALA A 757 -25.37 -10.23 -3.19
N PRO A 758 -25.13 -11.38 -2.53
CA PRO A 758 -26.17 -12.10 -1.78
C PRO A 758 -26.92 -11.20 -0.79
N GLY A 759 -28.25 -11.16 -0.90
CA GLY A 759 -29.10 -10.26 -0.08
C GLY A 759 -29.19 -8.80 -0.57
N LEU A 760 -28.48 -8.42 -1.64
CA LEU A 760 -28.58 -7.10 -2.28
C LEU A 760 -29.18 -7.16 -3.70
N VAL A 761 -29.63 -8.33 -4.17
CA VAL A 761 -30.21 -8.51 -5.53
C VAL A 761 -31.59 -7.83 -5.65
N ASP A 762 -32.38 -7.88 -4.59
CA ASP A 762 -33.68 -7.21 -4.47
C ASP A 762 -33.61 -6.28 -3.26
N ARG A 763 -33.86 -4.99 -3.50
CA ARG A 763 -33.73 -3.90 -2.52
C ARG A 763 -34.95 -2.98 -2.54
N ARG A 764 -36.09 -3.48 -3.04
CA ARG A 764 -37.24 -2.64 -3.43
C ARG A 764 -37.73 -1.67 -2.35
N VAL A 765 -37.65 -2.06 -1.08
CA VAL A 765 -37.85 -1.17 0.06
C VAL A 765 -36.74 -1.41 1.08
N GLU A 766 -36.09 -0.33 1.50
CA GLU A 766 -35.17 -0.30 2.64
C GLU A 766 -35.75 0.61 3.74
N ILE A 767 -35.68 0.17 4.99
CA ILE A 767 -35.96 1.04 6.13
C ILE A 767 -34.65 1.66 6.63
N THR A 768 -34.68 2.92 7.05
CA THR A 768 -33.53 3.59 7.69
C THR A 768 -33.81 3.83 9.16
N GLY A 769 -32.80 3.74 10.02
CA GLY A 769 -32.97 4.18 11.40
C GLY A 769 -31.76 4.03 12.30
N PRO A 770 -31.78 4.67 13.48
CA PRO A 770 -30.67 4.70 14.42
C PRO A 770 -30.35 3.31 14.96
N THR A 771 -29.11 3.13 15.40
CA THR A 771 -28.58 1.86 15.94
C THR A 771 -29.04 1.53 17.37
N ASP A 772 -30.10 2.15 17.89
CA ASP A 772 -30.64 1.81 19.21
C ASP A 772 -31.32 0.42 19.20
N ARG A 773 -31.24 -0.30 20.31
CA ARG A 773 -31.61 -1.72 20.36
C ARG A 773 -33.09 -1.96 20.02
N LYS A 774 -33.97 -1.00 20.34
CA LYS A 774 -35.40 -1.10 20.07
C LYS A 774 -35.68 -0.86 18.60
N MET A 775 -35.08 0.16 17.99
CA MET A 775 -35.26 0.43 16.56
C MET A 775 -34.61 -0.62 15.68
N VAL A 776 -33.44 -1.17 16.06
CA VAL A 776 -32.82 -2.32 15.36
C VAL A 776 -33.77 -3.52 15.30
N VAL A 777 -34.42 -3.89 16.41
CA VAL A 777 -35.42 -4.99 16.42
C VAL A 777 -36.65 -4.64 15.57
N ASN A 778 -37.18 -3.42 15.70
CA ASN A 778 -38.36 -3.01 14.94
C ASN A 778 -38.09 -2.97 13.42
N ALA A 779 -36.92 -2.47 13.01
CA ALA A 779 -36.50 -2.39 11.62
C ALA A 779 -36.32 -3.78 11.00
N LEU A 780 -35.62 -4.70 11.69
CA LEU A 780 -35.47 -6.10 11.24
C LEU A 780 -36.82 -6.87 11.23
N ASN A 781 -37.81 -6.42 12.00
CA ASN A 781 -39.17 -6.96 11.98
C ASN A 781 -40.12 -6.25 10.98
N SER A 782 -39.68 -5.18 10.30
CA SER A 782 -40.48 -4.41 9.32
C SER A 782 -40.55 -5.09 7.95
N ASP A 783 -41.60 -4.82 7.17
CA ASP A 783 -41.84 -5.50 5.89
C ASP A 783 -41.05 -4.89 4.71
N VAL A 784 -39.73 -5.08 4.78
CA VAL A 784 -38.71 -4.49 3.90
C VAL A 784 -37.62 -5.51 3.54
N TRP A 785 -36.85 -5.23 2.51
CA TRP A 785 -35.78 -6.11 2.01
C TRP A 785 -34.43 -5.82 2.67
N ALA A 786 -34.16 -4.56 3.00
CA ALA A 786 -32.96 -4.15 3.71
C ALA A 786 -33.25 -3.19 4.87
N TYR A 787 -32.33 -3.14 5.82
CA TYR A 787 -32.30 -2.16 6.91
C TYR A 787 -30.95 -1.44 6.90
N MET A 788 -30.98 -0.13 6.63
CA MET A 788 -29.85 0.75 6.85
C MET A 788 -29.78 1.16 8.33
N ALA A 789 -28.89 0.52 9.07
CA ALA A 789 -28.56 0.87 10.44
C ALA A 789 -27.58 2.05 10.46
N ASP A 790 -27.96 3.13 11.13
CA ASP A 790 -27.35 4.43 10.92
C ASP A 790 -26.52 4.93 12.11
N PHE A 791 -25.23 5.20 11.85
CA PHE A 791 -24.31 5.91 12.76
C PHE A 791 -24.18 7.41 12.43
N GLU A 792 -24.80 7.87 11.34
CA GLU A 792 -24.70 9.25 10.85
C GLU A 792 -25.94 10.08 11.17
N ASP A 793 -26.65 10.66 10.18
CA ASP A 793 -27.56 11.79 10.41
C ASP A 793 -28.78 11.53 11.30
N SER A 794 -29.26 10.29 11.41
CA SER A 794 -30.33 9.94 12.35
C SER A 794 -29.80 9.55 13.75
N ASN A 795 -28.50 9.68 13.98
CA ASN A 795 -27.86 9.33 15.24
C ASN A 795 -27.22 10.56 15.91
N GLY A 796 -27.36 10.67 17.23
CA GLY A 796 -26.58 11.64 18.00
C GLY A 796 -25.25 10.96 18.35
N PRO A 797 -24.08 11.39 17.83
CA PRO A 797 -22.83 10.64 17.92
C PRO A 797 -22.15 10.73 19.31
N THR A 798 -22.91 10.59 20.38
CA THR A 798 -22.39 10.37 21.73
C THR A 798 -21.62 9.05 21.76
N TRP A 799 -20.59 8.97 22.61
CA TRP A 799 -19.82 7.74 22.78
C TRP A 799 -20.68 6.51 23.05
N ASP A 800 -21.65 6.64 23.96
CA ASP A 800 -22.56 5.56 24.32
C ASP A 800 -23.42 5.12 23.14
N ASN A 801 -23.93 6.05 22.31
CA ASN A 801 -24.73 5.69 21.13
C ASN A 801 -23.89 4.96 20.07
N MET A 802 -22.65 5.40 19.82
CA MET A 802 -21.76 4.76 18.84
C MET A 802 -21.37 3.34 19.29
N ILE A 803 -20.89 3.19 20.53
CA ILE A 803 -20.48 1.89 21.07
C ILE A 803 -21.67 0.96 21.27
N GLN A 804 -22.78 1.43 21.84
CA GLN A 804 -23.97 0.61 22.03
C GLN A 804 -24.60 0.24 20.69
N GLY A 805 -24.49 1.10 19.66
CA GLY A 805 -24.87 0.80 18.30
C GLY A 805 -24.11 -0.39 17.73
N GLN A 806 -22.78 -0.36 17.79
CA GLN A 806 -21.92 -1.49 17.38
C GLN A 806 -22.27 -2.77 18.17
N ALA A 807 -22.53 -2.64 19.48
CA ALA A 807 -22.97 -3.75 20.32
C ALA A 807 -24.35 -4.31 19.93
N ASN A 808 -25.31 -3.48 19.53
CA ASN A 808 -26.62 -3.92 19.08
C ASN A 808 -26.56 -4.62 17.72
N LEU A 809 -25.73 -4.13 16.79
CA LEU A 809 -25.54 -4.77 15.49
C LEU A 809 -24.79 -6.11 15.60
N TYR A 810 -23.78 -6.20 16.48
CA TYR A 810 -23.10 -7.44 16.84
C TYR A 810 -24.10 -8.53 17.28
N ASP A 811 -25.02 -8.17 18.19
CA ASP A 811 -26.06 -9.07 18.69
C ASP A 811 -27.10 -9.40 17.62
N ALA A 812 -27.53 -8.41 16.82
CA ALA A 812 -28.57 -8.59 15.81
C ALA A 812 -28.16 -9.59 14.73
N ILE A 813 -26.93 -9.48 14.22
CA ILE A 813 -26.38 -10.40 13.22
C ILE A 813 -26.33 -11.84 13.76
N ARG A 814 -26.01 -12.00 15.04
CA ARG A 814 -25.96 -13.29 15.75
C ARG A 814 -27.34 -13.80 16.20
N ARG A 815 -28.41 -13.03 15.98
CA ARG A 815 -29.79 -13.26 16.45
C ARG A 815 -29.93 -13.33 17.98
N GLN A 816 -29.22 -12.43 18.68
CA GLN A 816 -29.13 -12.30 20.14
C GLN A 816 -29.57 -10.91 20.65
N VAL A 817 -30.19 -10.10 19.79
CA VAL A 817 -30.59 -8.70 20.11
C VAL A 817 -31.85 -8.60 20.98
N ASP A 818 -32.62 -9.69 21.10
CA ASP A 818 -33.85 -9.79 21.88
C ASP A 818 -33.71 -9.25 23.31
N PHE A 819 -34.73 -8.54 23.80
CA PHE A 819 -34.74 -7.94 25.15
C PHE A 819 -36.16 -7.67 25.67
N LYS A 820 -36.27 -7.28 26.95
CA LYS A 820 -37.52 -6.83 27.58
C LYS A 820 -37.42 -5.37 28.01
N LEU A 821 -38.52 -4.63 27.87
CA LEU A 821 -38.65 -3.27 28.38
C LEU A 821 -40.00 -3.12 29.09
N GLY A 822 -39.97 -3.20 30.42
CA GLY A 822 -41.17 -3.42 31.23
C GLY A 822 -41.81 -4.78 30.88
N GLU A 823 -43.12 -4.79 30.70
CA GLU A 823 -43.88 -5.99 30.32
C GLU A 823 -43.74 -6.38 28.82
N LYS A 824 -43.19 -5.49 27.98
CA LYS A 824 -43.07 -5.73 26.53
C LYS A 824 -41.77 -6.48 26.20
N GLU A 825 -41.91 -7.66 25.59
CA GLU A 825 -40.80 -8.35 24.94
C GLU A 825 -40.60 -7.80 23.51
N TYR A 826 -39.33 -7.62 23.12
CA TYR A 826 -38.90 -7.30 21.77
C TYR A 826 -38.03 -8.46 21.29
N LYS A 827 -38.48 -9.18 20.27
CA LYS A 827 -37.82 -10.36 19.72
C LYS A 827 -37.73 -10.30 18.21
N LEU A 828 -36.67 -10.84 17.62
CA LEU A 828 -36.57 -11.01 16.18
C LEU A 828 -37.58 -12.05 15.67
N ARG A 829 -38.17 -11.78 14.51
CA ARG A 829 -39.03 -12.74 13.80
C ARG A 829 -38.25 -13.97 13.33
N THR A 830 -38.85 -15.14 13.49
CA THR A 830 -38.32 -16.44 13.04
C THR A 830 -39.15 -17.07 11.93
N ASP A 831 -40.29 -16.47 11.59
CA ASP A 831 -41.28 -16.95 10.61
C ASP A 831 -40.99 -16.49 9.17
N ARG A 832 -39.94 -15.68 8.96
CA ARG A 832 -39.51 -15.17 7.66
C ARG A 832 -38.01 -14.89 7.63
N THR A 833 -37.47 -14.65 6.44
CA THR A 833 -36.14 -14.06 6.26
C THR A 833 -36.13 -12.64 6.86
N LEU A 834 -35.06 -12.30 7.59
CA LEU A 834 -34.87 -10.94 8.10
C LEU A 834 -34.27 -10.04 7.01
N PRO A 835 -34.55 -8.72 7.01
CA PRO A 835 -33.97 -7.78 6.07
C PRO A 835 -32.44 -7.81 6.07
N THR A 836 -31.82 -7.62 4.91
CA THR A 836 -30.36 -7.47 4.77
C THR A 836 -29.89 -6.24 5.54
N LEU A 837 -28.98 -6.43 6.50
CA LEU A 837 -28.42 -5.34 7.27
C LEU A 837 -27.33 -4.62 6.47
N ILE A 838 -27.40 -3.30 6.41
CA ILE A 838 -26.41 -2.42 5.77
C ILE A 838 -26.05 -1.33 6.79
N ALA A 839 -24.77 -1.07 7.05
CA ALA A 839 -24.34 -0.04 8.00
C ALA A 839 -24.04 1.29 7.29
N ARG A 840 -24.70 2.39 7.66
CA ARG A 840 -24.27 3.75 7.26
C ARG A 840 -23.26 4.27 8.27
N THR A 841 -22.05 4.56 7.80
CA THR A 841 -20.97 5.14 8.61
C THR A 841 -21.11 6.65 8.67
N ARG A 842 -20.51 7.31 9.67
CA ARG A 842 -20.31 8.77 9.61
C ARG A 842 -19.59 9.20 8.33
N GLY A 843 -19.89 10.40 7.83
CA GLY A 843 -19.22 10.98 6.66
C GLY A 843 -17.79 11.45 6.97
N TRP A 844 -16.98 11.66 5.92
CA TRP A 844 -15.55 11.99 6.04
C TRP A 844 -15.20 13.24 6.87
N HIS A 845 -16.15 14.14 7.10
CA HIS A 845 -15.96 15.38 7.86
C HIS A 845 -16.07 15.23 9.39
N LEU A 846 -16.54 14.07 9.89
CA LEU A 846 -16.70 13.81 11.32
C LEU A 846 -15.50 13.04 11.89
N ASP A 847 -15.14 13.43 13.10
CA ASP A 847 -14.14 12.77 13.94
C ASP A 847 -14.83 12.01 15.09
N GLU A 848 -14.14 11.04 15.65
CA GLU A 848 -14.47 10.35 16.90
C GLU A 848 -13.51 10.85 17.99
N LYS A 849 -13.93 11.90 18.71
CA LYS A 849 -13.08 12.57 19.72
C LYS A 849 -12.78 11.71 20.94
N HIS A 850 -13.55 10.64 21.17
CA HIS A 850 -13.33 9.72 22.28
C HIS A 850 -12.31 8.62 21.97
N PHE A 851 -11.87 8.47 20.71
CA PHE A 851 -10.88 7.50 20.29
C PHE A 851 -9.77 8.21 19.51
N THR A 852 -8.64 8.42 20.18
CA THR A 852 -7.48 9.08 19.57
C THR A 852 -6.39 8.08 19.25
N VAL A 853 -5.68 8.29 18.15
CA VAL A 853 -4.50 7.52 17.73
C VAL A 853 -3.36 8.52 17.55
N ASP A 854 -2.22 8.28 18.21
CA ASP A 854 -1.07 9.21 18.18
C ASP A 854 -1.42 10.64 18.62
N GLY A 855 -2.45 10.77 19.47
CA GLY A 855 -3.00 12.04 19.98
C GLY A 855 -3.96 12.77 19.04
N GLN A 856 -4.24 12.25 17.84
CA GLN A 856 -5.24 12.81 16.92
C GLN A 856 -6.57 12.07 17.05
N PRO A 857 -7.73 12.76 17.03
CA PRO A 857 -9.04 12.12 16.87
C PRO A 857 -9.08 11.23 15.62
N MET A 858 -9.61 10.02 15.75
CA MET A 858 -9.81 9.14 14.60
C MET A 858 -10.98 9.65 13.74
N SER A 859 -10.95 9.47 12.41
CA SER A 859 -12.15 9.69 11.59
C SER A 859 -13.32 8.83 12.08
N GLY A 860 -14.48 9.45 12.29
CA GLY A 860 -15.71 8.74 12.65
C GLY A 860 -16.11 7.70 11.61
N ALA A 861 -15.90 8.02 10.32
CA ALA A 861 -16.12 7.11 9.20
C ALA A 861 -15.33 5.80 9.34
N LEU A 862 -14.01 5.90 9.61
CA LEU A 862 -13.13 4.75 9.80
C LEU A 862 -13.44 4.00 11.11
N PHE A 863 -13.89 4.70 12.15
CA PHE A 863 -14.27 4.10 13.44
C PHE A 863 -15.52 3.22 13.29
N ASP A 864 -16.57 3.76 12.66
CA ASP A 864 -17.84 3.06 12.46
C ASP A 864 -17.69 1.88 11.50
N PHE A 865 -17.01 2.11 10.36
CA PHE A 865 -16.65 1.07 9.40
C PHE A 865 -15.83 -0.03 10.07
N GLY A 866 -14.73 0.36 10.73
CA GLY A 866 -13.73 -0.57 11.24
C GLY A 866 -14.29 -1.50 12.30
N LEU A 867 -15.09 -0.99 13.25
CA LEU A 867 -15.75 -1.82 14.25
C LEU A 867 -16.82 -2.72 13.64
N TYR A 868 -17.69 -2.20 12.77
CA TYR A 868 -18.74 -3.01 12.16
C TYR A 868 -18.15 -4.13 11.29
N PHE A 869 -17.16 -3.80 10.46
CA PHE A 869 -16.46 -4.75 9.61
C PHE A 869 -15.75 -5.84 10.43
N PHE A 870 -14.86 -5.44 11.34
CA PHE A 870 -13.98 -6.35 12.08
C PHE A 870 -14.77 -7.41 12.86
N HIS A 871 -15.85 -6.98 13.53
CA HIS A 871 -16.66 -7.86 14.36
C HIS A 871 -17.62 -8.76 13.59
N ASN A 872 -18.02 -8.39 12.37
CA ASN A 872 -19.18 -9.00 11.74
C ASN A 872 -18.93 -9.57 10.34
N ALA A 873 -17.89 -9.16 9.62
CA ALA A 873 -17.67 -9.60 8.23
C ALA A 873 -17.69 -11.13 8.07
N LYS A 874 -16.96 -11.87 8.92
CA LYS A 874 -16.91 -13.34 8.87
C LYS A 874 -18.25 -14.02 9.21
N GLU A 875 -19.03 -13.41 10.11
CA GLU A 875 -20.35 -13.94 10.53
C GLU A 875 -21.47 -13.58 9.54
N LEU A 876 -21.35 -12.47 8.82
CA LEU A 876 -22.24 -12.13 7.70
C LEU A 876 -22.01 -13.12 6.54
N ILE A 877 -20.74 -13.41 6.22
CA ILE A 877 -20.36 -14.40 5.19
C ILE A 877 -20.84 -15.81 5.57
N SER A 878 -20.65 -16.26 6.82
CA SER A 878 -21.12 -17.58 7.28
C SER A 878 -22.64 -17.75 7.16
N ARG A 879 -23.40 -16.64 7.21
CA ARG A 879 -24.86 -16.57 7.07
C ARG A 879 -25.35 -16.35 5.64
N GLY A 880 -24.46 -16.27 4.65
CA GLY A 880 -24.82 -16.08 3.24
C GLY A 880 -25.09 -14.63 2.84
N ALA A 881 -24.60 -13.65 3.60
CA ALA A 881 -24.58 -12.23 3.27
C ALA A 881 -23.12 -11.72 3.24
N GLY A 882 -22.90 -10.42 3.33
CA GLY A 882 -21.56 -9.83 3.39
C GLY A 882 -21.55 -8.54 4.22
N PRO A 883 -20.35 -8.00 4.53
CA PRO A 883 -20.20 -6.69 5.17
C PRO A 883 -20.60 -5.58 4.19
N TYR A 884 -21.80 -5.02 4.41
CA TYR A 884 -22.43 -4.06 3.49
C TYR A 884 -22.57 -2.67 4.13
N PHE A 885 -22.30 -1.63 3.34
CA PHE A 885 -22.23 -0.25 3.80
C PHE A 885 -23.05 0.73 2.95
N TYR A 886 -23.46 1.83 3.60
CA TYR A 886 -23.89 3.06 2.94
C TYR A 886 -22.85 4.15 3.22
N LEU A 887 -22.41 4.86 2.19
CA LEU A 887 -21.35 5.86 2.26
C LEU A 887 -21.90 7.28 2.00
N PRO A 888 -22.01 8.14 3.03
CA PRO A 888 -22.66 9.44 2.91
C PRO A 888 -21.71 10.59 2.54
N LYS A 889 -22.32 11.67 2.04
CA LYS A 889 -21.75 13.02 1.89
C LYS A 889 -20.36 13.06 1.22
N MET A 890 -20.11 12.17 0.27
CA MET A 890 -18.92 12.21 -0.59
C MET A 890 -19.01 13.34 -1.60
N GLU A 891 -17.87 13.98 -1.91
CA GLU A 891 -17.81 15.14 -2.81
C GLU A 891 -16.85 14.96 -3.99
N SER A 892 -16.18 13.80 -4.12
CA SER A 892 -15.37 13.44 -5.30
C SER A 892 -15.18 11.93 -5.46
N HIS A 893 -14.79 11.49 -6.66
CA HIS A 893 -14.36 10.11 -6.93
C HIS A 893 -13.07 9.74 -6.18
N LEU A 894 -12.21 10.71 -5.85
CA LEU A 894 -11.01 10.45 -5.04
C LEU A 894 -11.35 10.02 -3.61
N GLU A 895 -12.50 10.46 -3.08
CA GLU A 895 -13.03 9.94 -1.80
C GLU A 895 -13.62 8.53 -1.93
N ALA A 896 -14.15 8.18 -3.11
CA ALA A 896 -14.55 6.82 -3.43
C ALA A 896 -13.32 5.88 -3.56
N ARG A 897 -12.21 6.38 -4.13
CA ARG A 897 -10.91 5.68 -4.15
C ARG A 897 -10.39 5.44 -2.74
N LEU A 898 -10.46 6.45 -1.85
CA LEU A 898 -10.08 6.27 -0.44
C LEU A 898 -10.88 5.14 0.23
N TRP A 899 -12.20 5.06 0.00
CA TRP A 899 -13.00 3.93 0.47
C TRP A 899 -12.60 2.59 -0.15
N ASN A 900 -12.29 2.56 -1.45
CA ASN A 900 -11.81 1.35 -2.12
C ASN A 900 -10.50 0.83 -1.51
N ASP A 901 -9.57 1.73 -1.17
CA ASP A 901 -8.30 1.37 -0.53
C ASP A 901 -8.49 0.89 0.92
N VAL A 902 -9.38 1.56 1.67
CA VAL A 902 -9.85 1.12 3.00
C VAL A 902 -10.43 -0.30 2.94
N PHE A 903 -11.29 -0.58 1.95
CA PHE A 903 -11.92 -1.88 1.77
C PHE A 903 -10.90 -2.98 1.42
N ASN A 904 -10.02 -2.73 0.45
CA ASN A 904 -8.97 -3.66 0.07
C ASN A 904 -8.04 -4.02 1.24
N MET A 905 -7.53 -3.01 1.97
CA MET A 905 -6.68 -3.25 3.15
C MET A 905 -7.42 -4.06 4.22
N SER A 906 -8.69 -3.73 4.46
CA SER A 906 -9.51 -4.41 5.48
C SER A 906 -9.78 -5.88 5.11
N GLN A 907 -10.06 -6.15 3.84
CA GLN A 907 -10.28 -7.51 3.33
C GLN A 907 -9.00 -8.35 3.37
N ASP A 908 -7.87 -7.76 2.96
CA ASP A 908 -6.55 -8.38 3.08
C ASP A 908 -6.19 -8.66 4.56
N TYR A 909 -6.50 -7.73 5.49
CA TYR A 909 -6.19 -7.82 6.92
C TYR A 909 -6.91 -8.98 7.63
N ILE A 910 -8.21 -9.20 7.36
CA ILE A 910 -8.95 -10.32 7.97
C ILE A 910 -8.90 -11.61 7.13
N GLY A 911 -8.31 -11.58 5.94
CA GLY A 911 -8.17 -12.72 5.03
C GLY A 911 -9.46 -13.12 4.32
N ILE A 912 -10.18 -12.17 3.73
CA ILE A 912 -11.34 -12.44 2.85
C ILE A 912 -11.11 -11.90 1.44
N SER A 913 -11.75 -12.49 0.43
CA SER A 913 -11.58 -12.10 -0.97
C SER A 913 -11.88 -10.63 -1.22
N ARG A 914 -11.12 -9.99 -2.10
CA ARG A 914 -11.44 -8.66 -2.66
C ARG A 914 -12.79 -8.71 -3.39
N GLY A 915 -13.54 -7.61 -3.37
CA GLY A 915 -14.93 -7.59 -3.84
C GLY A 915 -15.93 -8.37 -2.96
N THR A 916 -15.65 -8.59 -1.67
CA THR A 916 -16.62 -9.12 -0.69
C THR A 916 -17.37 -8.02 0.06
N ILE A 917 -16.70 -6.89 0.35
CA ILE A 917 -17.39 -5.68 0.83
C ILE A 917 -18.30 -5.15 -0.29
N ARG A 918 -19.49 -4.64 0.09
CA ARG A 918 -20.34 -3.86 -0.82
C ARG A 918 -20.69 -2.52 -0.23
N ALA A 919 -20.72 -1.48 -1.06
CA ALA A 919 -21.02 -0.11 -0.67
C ALA A 919 -22.02 0.53 -1.65
N THR A 920 -23.11 1.06 -1.11
CA THR A 920 -24.00 1.97 -1.84
C THR A 920 -23.63 3.41 -1.47
N VAL A 921 -23.41 4.27 -2.48
CA VAL A 921 -23.01 5.66 -2.26
C VAL A 921 -24.23 6.58 -2.31
N LEU A 922 -24.38 7.48 -1.34
CA LEU A 922 -25.37 8.55 -1.44
C LEU A 922 -24.79 9.67 -2.32
N ILE A 923 -25.40 9.96 -3.47
CA ILE A 923 -25.02 11.12 -4.29
C ILE A 923 -25.78 12.33 -3.78
N GLU A 924 -25.57 12.64 -2.52
CA GLU A 924 -26.28 13.70 -1.80
C GLU A 924 -25.47 15.00 -1.73
N THR A 925 -24.45 15.13 -2.59
CA THR A 925 -23.70 16.38 -2.75
C THR A 925 -23.76 16.88 -4.19
N ILE A 926 -23.94 18.20 -4.35
CA ILE A 926 -23.93 18.86 -5.66
C ILE A 926 -22.60 18.69 -6.43
N SER A 927 -21.51 18.32 -5.76
CA SER A 927 -20.23 17.99 -6.42
C SER A 927 -20.24 16.56 -6.96
N ALA A 928 -20.72 15.59 -6.20
CA ALA A 928 -20.68 14.18 -6.57
C ALA A 928 -21.57 13.82 -7.78
N VAL A 929 -22.60 14.63 -8.09
CA VAL A 929 -23.45 14.39 -9.27
C VAL A 929 -22.68 14.48 -10.60
N PHE A 930 -21.58 15.24 -10.63
CA PHE A 930 -20.70 15.39 -11.79
C PHE A 930 -19.67 14.27 -11.94
N GLU A 931 -19.50 13.47 -10.89
CA GLU A 931 -18.47 12.44 -10.78
C GLU A 931 -19.07 11.04 -10.52
N MET A 932 -20.36 10.82 -10.82
CA MET A 932 -21.07 9.57 -10.50
C MET A 932 -20.47 8.35 -11.19
N ASP A 933 -20.05 8.47 -12.44
CA ASP A 933 -19.44 7.38 -13.19
C ASP A 933 -18.07 7.02 -12.61
N GLU A 934 -17.28 8.04 -12.28
CA GLU A 934 -15.97 7.95 -11.66
C GLU A 934 -16.06 7.35 -10.25
N ILE A 935 -17.07 7.75 -9.45
CA ILE A 935 -17.36 7.16 -8.13
C ILE A 935 -17.65 5.65 -8.25
N ILE A 936 -18.47 5.23 -9.24
CA ILE A 936 -18.71 3.80 -9.49
C ILE A 936 -17.43 3.12 -10.00
N TYR A 937 -16.62 3.79 -10.83
CA TYR A 937 -15.39 3.24 -11.39
C TYR A 937 -14.31 2.98 -10.34
N GLU A 938 -14.08 3.92 -9.42
CA GLU A 938 -13.13 3.78 -8.31
C GLU A 938 -13.56 2.70 -7.32
N LEU A 939 -14.88 2.55 -7.11
CA LEU A 939 -15.47 1.49 -6.29
C LEU A 939 -15.91 0.27 -7.11
N ARG A 940 -15.48 0.05 -8.36
CA ARG A 940 -16.11 -0.93 -9.27
C ARG A 940 -16.18 -2.35 -8.72
N ASP A 941 -15.17 -2.79 -7.97
CA ASP A 941 -15.13 -4.13 -7.35
C ASP A 941 -16.01 -4.24 -6.08
N HIS A 942 -16.43 -3.10 -5.51
CA HIS A 942 -17.13 -2.96 -4.23
C HIS A 942 -18.48 -2.24 -4.32
N SER A 943 -18.87 -1.67 -5.47
CA SER A 943 -20.11 -0.91 -5.60
C SER A 943 -21.34 -1.81 -5.54
N SER A 944 -22.38 -1.37 -4.83
CA SER A 944 -23.74 -1.92 -4.90
C SER A 944 -24.77 -0.89 -5.36
N GLY A 945 -24.33 0.24 -5.94
CA GLY A 945 -25.18 1.27 -6.52
C GLY A 945 -25.02 2.66 -5.90
N LEU A 946 -25.88 3.57 -6.36
CA LEU A 946 -26.00 4.96 -5.89
C LEU A 946 -27.41 5.20 -5.31
N ASN A 947 -27.56 6.21 -4.45
CA ASN A 947 -28.84 6.63 -3.85
C ASN A 947 -29.13 8.13 -4.06
N CYS A 948 -30.40 8.44 -4.29
CA CYS A 948 -30.94 9.79 -4.40
C CYS A 948 -31.29 10.43 -3.03
N GLY A 949 -30.52 11.43 -2.61
CA GLY A 949 -30.81 12.28 -1.44
C GLY A 949 -31.60 13.55 -1.81
N ARG A 950 -32.48 14.02 -0.92
CA ARG A 950 -33.19 15.33 -1.08
C ARG A 950 -32.55 16.43 -0.24
N TRP A 951 -32.58 16.31 1.08
CA TRP A 951 -32.20 17.41 1.96
C TRP A 951 -30.71 17.73 1.93
N ASP A 952 -29.83 16.73 2.00
CA ASP A 952 -28.38 16.94 1.86
C ASP A 952 -27.99 17.51 0.50
N TYR A 953 -28.66 17.07 -0.58
CA TYR A 953 -28.39 17.57 -1.92
C TYR A 953 -28.73 19.07 -2.06
N ILE A 954 -29.90 19.48 -1.55
CA ILE A 954 -30.33 20.88 -1.52
C ILE A 954 -29.46 21.71 -0.55
N PHE A 955 -29.11 21.15 0.60
CA PHE A 955 -28.19 21.77 1.56
C PHE A 955 -26.82 22.03 0.91
N THR A 956 -26.23 21.04 0.26
CA THR A 956 -24.91 21.18 -0.37
C THR A 956 -24.92 22.08 -1.59
N PHE A 957 -26.03 22.15 -2.34
CA PHE A 957 -26.27 23.17 -3.36
C PHE A 957 -26.14 24.58 -2.75
N VAL A 958 -26.88 24.86 -1.66
CA VAL A 958 -26.82 26.14 -0.96
C VAL A 958 -25.42 26.39 -0.38
N LYS A 959 -24.78 25.37 0.23
CA LYS A 959 -23.41 25.44 0.79
C LYS A 959 -22.39 25.86 -0.26
N ARG A 960 -22.40 25.20 -1.44
CA ARG A 960 -21.39 25.35 -2.48
C ARG A 960 -21.55 26.67 -3.23
N PHE A 961 -22.79 27.10 -3.50
CA PHE A 961 -23.07 28.36 -4.18
C PHE A 961 -23.30 29.55 -3.23
N ARG A 962 -22.99 29.41 -1.93
CA ARG A 962 -23.42 30.35 -0.87
C ARG A 962 -23.05 31.82 -1.12
N ASN A 963 -21.91 32.09 -1.73
CA ASN A 963 -21.44 33.45 -2.02
C ASN A 963 -21.94 34.01 -3.37
N ARG A 964 -22.78 33.27 -4.12
CA ARG A 964 -23.21 33.61 -5.48
C ARG A 964 -24.70 33.98 -5.53
N PRO A 965 -25.10 35.25 -5.71
CA PRO A 965 -26.50 35.68 -5.59
C PRO A 965 -27.47 35.06 -6.59
N GLY A 966 -27.00 34.43 -7.68
CA GLY A 966 -27.85 33.76 -8.67
C GLY A 966 -28.45 32.42 -8.24
N PHE A 967 -28.12 31.90 -7.06
CA PHE A 967 -28.48 30.55 -6.62
C PHE A 967 -29.50 30.53 -5.47
N VAL A 968 -30.35 31.57 -5.37
CA VAL A 968 -31.44 31.65 -4.38
C VAL A 968 -32.43 30.51 -4.61
N LEU A 969 -32.73 29.74 -3.57
CA LEU A 969 -33.82 28.76 -3.57
C LEU A 969 -35.00 29.28 -2.71
N PRO A 970 -36.25 28.92 -3.08
CA PRO A 970 -37.45 29.21 -2.27
C PRO A 970 -37.50 28.35 -1.01
N ASP A 971 -38.57 28.46 -0.22
CA ASP A 971 -38.84 27.60 0.93
C ASP A 971 -38.64 26.11 0.56
N ARG A 972 -37.84 25.37 1.34
CA ARG A 972 -37.44 23.98 1.03
C ARG A 972 -38.59 23.00 0.74
N SER A 973 -39.81 23.30 1.17
CA SER A 973 -41.01 22.53 0.82
C SER A 973 -41.26 22.52 -0.70
N ASP A 974 -41.04 23.66 -1.36
CA ASP A 974 -41.32 23.89 -2.78
C ASP A 974 -40.26 23.23 -3.67
N VAL A 975 -39.05 23.03 -3.13
CA VAL A 975 -37.93 22.32 -3.79
C VAL A 975 -38.15 20.80 -3.73
N SER A 976 -39.15 20.31 -4.48
CA SER A 976 -39.53 18.89 -4.58
C SER A 976 -38.59 18.07 -5.48
N MET A 977 -38.76 16.75 -5.51
CA MET A 977 -38.05 15.87 -6.46
C MET A 977 -38.48 16.05 -7.92
N THR A 978 -39.46 16.91 -8.22
CA THR A 978 -39.98 17.16 -9.58
C THR A 978 -39.57 18.52 -10.15
N VAL A 979 -38.80 19.31 -9.41
CA VAL A 979 -38.26 20.58 -9.92
C VAL A 979 -37.10 20.29 -10.89
N PRO A 980 -36.81 21.15 -11.90
CA PRO A 980 -35.98 20.78 -13.05
C PRO A 980 -34.63 20.15 -12.71
N PHE A 981 -33.85 20.75 -11.79
CA PHE A 981 -32.52 20.25 -11.44
C PHE A 981 -32.55 18.94 -10.65
N MET A 982 -33.58 18.72 -9.81
CA MET A 982 -33.77 17.47 -9.06
C MET A 982 -34.22 16.33 -9.98
N ASP A 983 -35.08 16.62 -10.97
CA ASP A 983 -35.50 15.66 -12.00
C ASP A 983 -34.33 15.29 -12.94
N ALA A 984 -33.50 16.27 -13.33
CA ALA A 984 -32.27 16.03 -14.08
C ALA A 984 -31.29 15.13 -13.30
N TYR A 985 -31.09 15.40 -12.01
CA TYR A 985 -30.29 14.58 -11.09
C TYR A 985 -30.79 13.13 -11.01
N VAL A 986 -32.10 12.92 -10.76
CA VAL A 986 -32.71 11.57 -10.72
C VAL A 986 -32.51 10.82 -12.04
N LYS A 987 -32.76 11.47 -13.18
CA LYS A 987 -32.58 10.88 -14.51
C LYS A 987 -31.14 10.46 -14.77
N LEU A 988 -30.18 11.33 -14.44
CA LEU A 988 -28.76 11.06 -14.64
C LEU A 988 -28.28 9.91 -13.74
N LEU A 989 -28.69 9.88 -12.47
CA LEU A 989 -28.30 8.81 -11.54
C LEU A 989 -28.80 7.44 -12.01
N ILE A 990 -30.08 7.33 -12.39
CA ILE A 990 -30.66 6.08 -12.92
C ILE A 990 -29.93 5.62 -14.18
N SER A 991 -29.72 6.52 -15.15
CA SER A 991 -29.02 6.20 -16.39
C SER A 991 -27.59 5.70 -16.14
N THR A 992 -26.84 6.40 -15.28
CA THR A 992 -25.45 6.07 -14.92
C THR A 992 -25.37 4.70 -14.24
N CYS A 993 -26.13 4.48 -13.16
CA CYS A 993 -26.15 3.20 -12.44
C CYS A 993 -26.47 2.02 -13.35
N HIS A 994 -27.52 2.13 -14.16
CA HIS A 994 -28.01 1.04 -14.99
C HIS A 994 -27.08 0.78 -16.19
N ALA A 995 -26.42 1.81 -16.74
CA ALA A 995 -25.35 1.63 -17.71
C ALA A 995 -24.20 0.78 -17.13
N ARG A 996 -23.80 1.06 -15.88
CA ARG A 996 -22.72 0.34 -15.18
C ARG A 996 -23.16 -0.97 -14.52
N GLY A 997 -24.45 -1.28 -14.46
CA GLY A 997 -24.97 -2.56 -13.96
C GLY A 997 -25.13 -2.62 -12.43
N VAL A 998 -25.22 -1.47 -11.76
CA VAL A 998 -25.40 -1.33 -10.30
C VAL A 998 -26.74 -0.65 -9.99
N HIS A 999 -27.18 -0.67 -8.73
CA HIS A 999 -28.51 -0.15 -8.36
C HIS A 999 -28.62 1.39 -8.40
N ALA A 1000 -29.80 1.90 -8.72
CA ALA A 1000 -30.25 3.28 -8.53
C ALA A 1000 -31.36 3.35 -7.47
N MET A 1001 -31.02 3.74 -6.25
CA MET A 1001 -31.95 3.80 -5.11
C MET A 1001 -32.67 5.16 -5.02
N GLY A 1002 -33.97 5.13 -4.75
CA GLY A 1002 -34.85 6.30 -4.58
C GLY A 1002 -34.83 6.91 -3.17
N GLY A 1003 -35.57 8.00 -3.00
CA GLY A 1003 -35.48 8.86 -1.81
C GLY A 1003 -36.31 8.43 -0.60
N MET A 1004 -36.23 9.24 0.46
CA MET A 1004 -36.89 9.02 1.75
C MET A 1004 -38.38 9.38 1.75
N ALA A 1005 -39.22 8.53 2.37
CA ALA A 1005 -40.51 8.91 2.94
C ALA A 1005 -40.45 8.90 4.48
N ALA A 1006 -40.44 10.09 5.09
CA ALA A 1006 -40.20 10.30 6.52
C ALA A 1006 -41.47 10.43 7.39
N LEU A 1007 -42.66 10.18 6.83
CA LEU A 1007 -43.94 10.45 7.50
C LEU A 1007 -44.18 9.58 8.75
N ILE A 1008 -44.61 10.21 9.85
CA ILE A 1008 -45.07 9.54 11.07
C ILE A 1008 -46.62 9.61 11.13
N PRO A 1009 -47.33 8.47 11.18
CA PRO A 1009 -48.79 8.47 11.30
C PRO A 1009 -49.30 9.14 12.59
N ARG A 1010 -50.26 10.06 12.43
CA ARG A 1010 -50.94 10.77 13.53
C ARG A 1010 -52.00 9.85 14.15
N LYS A 1011 -52.09 9.75 15.47
CA LYS A 1011 -53.05 8.81 16.11
C LYS A 1011 -54.47 9.39 16.24
N ASP A 1012 -54.56 10.69 16.06
CA ASP A 1012 -55.66 11.60 16.40
C ASP A 1012 -56.33 12.21 15.17
N ASP A 1013 -55.72 12.10 13.98
CA ASP A 1013 -56.22 12.70 12.74
C ASP A 1013 -56.18 11.70 11.56
N PRO A 1014 -57.24 10.90 11.35
CA PRO A 1014 -57.33 9.95 10.25
C PRO A 1014 -57.35 10.59 8.85
N ALA A 1015 -57.84 11.84 8.73
CA ALA A 1015 -57.96 12.52 7.45
C ALA A 1015 -56.61 13.04 6.96
N ALA A 1016 -55.84 13.68 7.84
CA ALA A 1016 -54.46 14.09 7.54
C ALA A 1016 -53.57 12.87 7.23
N ASN A 1017 -53.77 11.74 7.93
CA ASN A 1017 -53.09 10.49 7.60
C ASN A 1017 -53.41 10.03 6.18
N ALA A 1018 -54.68 9.96 5.78
CA ALA A 1018 -55.07 9.50 4.45
C ALA A 1018 -54.37 10.34 3.35
N GLN A 1019 -54.48 11.67 3.44
CA GLN A 1019 -53.82 12.59 2.50
C GLN A 1019 -52.30 12.40 2.46
N ALA A 1020 -51.65 12.27 3.62
CA ALA A 1020 -50.20 12.12 3.69
C ALA A 1020 -49.73 10.74 3.17
N MET A 1021 -50.50 9.68 3.40
CA MET A 1021 -50.25 8.35 2.83
C MET A 1021 -50.43 8.34 1.30
N ASP A 1022 -51.40 9.07 0.77
CA ASP A 1022 -51.59 9.21 -0.67
C ASP A 1022 -50.45 10.02 -1.33
N SER A 1023 -49.90 11.01 -0.64
CA SER A 1023 -48.66 11.67 -1.06
C SER A 1023 -47.48 10.69 -1.12
N VAL A 1024 -47.32 9.82 -0.10
CA VAL A 1024 -46.28 8.78 -0.11
C VAL A 1024 -46.50 7.80 -1.28
N ARG A 1025 -47.73 7.37 -1.55
CA ARG A 1025 -48.06 6.53 -2.73
C ARG A 1025 -47.64 7.21 -4.03
N ALA A 1026 -48.01 8.47 -4.23
CA ALA A 1026 -47.67 9.22 -5.43
C ALA A 1026 -46.15 9.35 -5.63
N ASP A 1027 -45.40 9.62 -4.56
CA ASP A 1027 -43.93 9.70 -4.63
C ASP A 1027 -43.28 8.35 -4.93
N LYS A 1028 -43.74 7.25 -4.30
CA LYS A 1028 -43.16 5.92 -4.57
C LYS A 1028 -43.52 5.42 -5.96
N LEU A 1029 -44.71 5.77 -6.43
CA LEU A 1029 -45.17 5.51 -7.80
C LEU A 1029 -44.32 6.26 -8.84
N ARG A 1030 -43.94 7.51 -8.56
CA ARG A 1030 -43.00 8.30 -9.37
C ARG A 1030 -41.63 7.62 -9.42
N GLU A 1031 -41.09 7.20 -8.29
CA GLU A 1031 -39.73 6.62 -8.18
C GLU A 1031 -39.60 5.30 -8.96
N VAL A 1032 -40.51 4.34 -8.75
CA VAL A 1032 -40.49 3.06 -9.47
C VAL A 1032 -40.72 3.24 -10.98
N LYS A 1033 -41.55 4.21 -11.40
CA LYS A 1033 -41.79 4.51 -12.82
C LYS A 1033 -40.62 5.24 -13.49
N ALA A 1034 -39.89 6.09 -12.76
CA ALA A 1034 -38.68 6.74 -13.27
C ALA A 1034 -37.56 5.73 -13.56
N GLY A 1035 -37.49 4.65 -12.78
CA GLY A 1035 -36.56 3.54 -12.97
C GLY A 1035 -35.81 3.09 -11.73
N HIS A 1036 -36.09 3.63 -10.54
CA HIS A 1036 -35.38 3.22 -9.33
C HIS A 1036 -35.58 1.72 -9.00
N ASP A 1037 -34.53 1.07 -8.51
CA ASP A 1037 -34.56 -0.34 -8.08
C ASP A 1037 -35.17 -0.55 -6.69
N GLY A 1038 -35.31 0.54 -5.92
CA GLY A 1038 -35.88 0.52 -4.59
C GLY A 1038 -36.02 1.91 -3.99
N THR A 1039 -36.57 1.98 -2.78
CA THR A 1039 -36.90 3.23 -2.09
C THR A 1039 -36.63 3.16 -0.59
N TRP A 1040 -36.52 4.33 0.05
CA TRP A 1040 -36.42 4.46 1.50
C TRP A 1040 -37.74 4.84 2.20
N VAL A 1041 -37.89 4.32 3.43
CA VAL A 1041 -38.91 4.71 4.41
C VAL A 1041 -38.28 4.86 5.81
N ALA A 1042 -38.75 5.81 6.61
CA ALA A 1042 -38.25 6.00 7.99
C ALA A 1042 -39.11 5.31 9.07
N HIS A 1043 -40.30 4.81 8.71
CA HIS A 1043 -41.25 4.25 9.67
C HIS A 1043 -41.90 2.95 9.18
N PRO A 1044 -42.01 1.89 10.01
CA PRO A 1044 -42.54 0.58 9.60
C PRO A 1044 -43.93 0.62 8.97
N ALA A 1045 -44.79 1.56 9.36
CA ALA A 1045 -46.14 1.70 8.81
C ALA A 1045 -46.18 2.18 7.35
N LEU A 1046 -45.06 2.69 6.80
CA LEU A 1046 -44.94 3.07 5.40
C LEU A 1046 -44.41 1.91 4.53
N ALA A 1047 -43.84 0.88 5.16
CA ALA A 1047 -43.19 -0.22 4.46
C ALA A 1047 -44.18 -0.97 3.55
N SER A 1048 -45.39 -1.29 4.03
CA SER A 1048 -46.41 -1.98 3.21
C SER A 1048 -46.81 -1.16 1.98
N ILE A 1049 -46.98 0.15 2.12
CA ILE A 1049 -47.36 1.06 1.01
C ILE A 1049 -46.25 1.10 -0.05
N ALA A 1050 -44.99 1.23 0.37
CA ALA A 1050 -43.85 1.20 -0.54
C ALA A 1050 -43.72 -0.17 -1.23
N SER A 1051 -43.90 -1.26 -0.47
CA SER A 1051 -43.82 -2.63 -0.97
C SER A 1051 -44.92 -2.95 -1.97
N GLU A 1052 -46.18 -2.55 -1.71
CA GLU A 1052 -47.31 -2.68 -2.65
C GLU A 1052 -46.99 -2.01 -4.00
N ILE A 1053 -46.59 -0.74 -3.97
CA ILE A 1053 -46.30 0.07 -5.17
C ILE A 1053 -45.12 -0.50 -5.97
N PHE A 1054 -44.03 -0.90 -5.29
CA PHE A 1054 -42.89 -1.51 -5.97
C PHE A 1054 -43.20 -2.93 -6.47
N ASN A 1055 -44.01 -3.72 -5.76
CA ASN A 1055 -44.42 -5.05 -6.25
C ASN A 1055 -45.31 -4.97 -7.49
N GLU A 1056 -46.20 -3.98 -7.59
CA GLU A 1056 -47.05 -3.78 -8.77
C GLU A 1056 -46.26 -3.35 -10.01
N HIS A 1057 -45.30 -2.44 -9.85
CA HIS A 1057 -44.61 -1.80 -10.98
C HIS A 1057 -43.18 -2.29 -11.24
N MET A 1058 -42.60 -3.05 -10.31
CA MET A 1058 -41.32 -3.75 -10.45
C MET A 1058 -41.52 -5.24 -10.09
N PRO A 1059 -42.06 -6.06 -11.03
CA PRO A 1059 -42.26 -7.49 -10.82
C PRO A 1059 -40.95 -8.31 -10.83
N THR A 1060 -39.85 -7.71 -11.32
CA THR A 1060 -38.49 -8.23 -11.22
C THR A 1060 -37.86 -7.91 -9.86
N ALA A 1061 -36.70 -8.49 -9.55
CA ALA A 1061 -35.94 -8.16 -8.32
C ALA A 1061 -35.42 -6.70 -8.32
N ASN A 1062 -35.12 -6.17 -9.50
CA ASN A 1062 -34.62 -4.81 -9.73
C ASN A 1062 -34.93 -4.38 -11.18
N GLN A 1063 -34.57 -3.16 -11.56
CA GLN A 1063 -34.77 -2.51 -12.86
C GLN A 1063 -33.45 -2.19 -13.60
N ILE A 1064 -32.29 -2.65 -13.13
CA ILE A 1064 -30.95 -2.43 -13.71
C ILE A 1064 -30.87 -2.72 -15.22
N PHE A 1065 -31.74 -3.58 -15.75
CA PHE A 1065 -31.84 -3.87 -17.19
C PHE A 1065 -32.43 -2.71 -18.02
N LYS A 1066 -33.22 -1.80 -17.41
CA LYS A 1066 -33.77 -0.61 -18.06
C LYS A 1066 -32.66 0.45 -18.16
N ARG A 1067 -32.10 0.66 -19.35
CA ARG A 1067 -31.02 1.62 -19.59
C ARG A 1067 -31.54 2.85 -20.35
N PRO A 1068 -32.14 3.84 -19.67
CA PRO A 1068 -32.62 5.05 -20.35
C PRO A 1068 -31.43 5.88 -20.84
N GLU A 1069 -31.40 6.24 -22.13
CA GLU A 1069 -30.50 7.27 -22.61
C GLU A 1069 -31.06 8.64 -22.20
N VAL A 1070 -30.28 9.38 -21.41
CA VAL A 1070 -30.63 10.74 -20.96
C VAL A 1070 -29.48 11.68 -21.32
N LYS A 1071 -29.83 12.91 -21.69
CA LYS A 1071 -28.85 13.98 -21.90
C LYS A 1071 -29.09 15.06 -20.86
N VAL A 1072 -28.26 15.06 -19.84
CA VAL A 1072 -28.27 16.04 -18.75
C VAL A 1072 -26.97 16.84 -18.83
N THR A 1073 -27.08 18.15 -18.82
CA THR A 1073 -25.94 19.08 -18.85
C THR A 1073 -25.65 19.62 -17.45
N ARG A 1074 -24.51 20.30 -17.27
CA ARG A 1074 -24.23 21.04 -16.04
C ARG A 1074 -25.32 22.03 -15.70
N ASP A 1075 -25.74 22.81 -16.69
CA ASP A 1075 -26.68 23.91 -16.47
C ASP A 1075 -28.07 23.41 -16.07
N ASP A 1076 -28.44 22.18 -16.46
CA ASP A 1076 -29.64 21.49 -15.93
C ASP A 1076 -29.51 21.16 -14.43
N LEU A 1077 -28.34 20.68 -14.00
CA LEU A 1077 -28.07 20.22 -12.62
C LEU A 1077 -27.89 21.37 -11.61
N ILE A 1078 -27.45 22.54 -12.06
CA ILE A 1078 -27.23 23.71 -11.19
C ILE A 1078 -28.36 24.75 -11.27
N ASN A 1079 -29.47 24.44 -11.96
CA ASN A 1079 -30.55 25.37 -12.22
C ASN A 1079 -31.35 25.74 -10.96
N SER A 1080 -31.10 26.94 -10.43
CA SER A 1080 -31.78 27.53 -9.27
C SER A 1080 -33.20 28.05 -9.55
N VAL A 1081 -33.67 28.07 -10.81
CA VAL A 1081 -34.98 28.60 -11.18
C VAL A 1081 -36.10 27.61 -10.79
N VAL A 1082 -36.43 27.61 -9.51
CA VAL A 1082 -37.44 26.75 -8.89
C VAL A 1082 -38.72 27.56 -8.63
N PRO A 1083 -39.90 27.09 -9.07
CA PRO A 1083 -41.18 27.68 -8.69
C PRO A 1083 -41.39 27.57 -7.18
N GLY A 1084 -41.64 28.69 -6.52
CA GLY A 1084 -41.88 28.74 -5.07
C GLY A 1084 -41.80 30.15 -4.53
N LYS A 1085 -41.90 30.30 -3.21
CA LYS A 1085 -41.72 31.58 -2.51
C LYS A 1085 -40.84 31.41 -1.28
N ILE A 1086 -40.31 32.51 -0.76
CA ILE A 1086 -39.70 32.57 0.57
C ILE A 1086 -40.72 33.28 1.46
N THR A 1087 -41.15 32.66 2.55
CA THR A 1087 -42.27 33.19 3.36
C THR A 1087 -41.87 33.42 4.82
N ASP A 1088 -42.55 34.36 5.49
CA ASP A 1088 -42.39 34.58 6.94
C ASP A 1088 -42.69 33.29 7.75
N GLU A 1089 -43.62 32.46 7.27
CA GLU A 1089 -43.91 31.13 7.85
C GLU A 1089 -42.75 30.17 7.63
N GLY A 1090 -42.22 30.08 6.40
CA GLY A 1090 -41.06 29.25 6.04
C GLY A 1090 -39.82 29.57 6.88
N VAL A 1091 -39.54 30.87 7.09
CA VAL A 1091 -38.48 31.36 7.98
C VAL A 1091 -38.68 30.89 9.43
N ARG A 1092 -39.86 31.12 10.02
CA ARG A 1092 -40.17 30.65 11.39
C ARG A 1092 -40.11 29.13 11.51
N LYS A 1093 -40.61 28.41 10.52
CA LYS A 1093 -40.61 26.94 10.47
C LYS A 1093 -39.21 26.35 10.38
N ASN A 1094 -38.33 26.93 9.55
CA ASN A 1094 -36.93 26.53 9.47
C ASN A 1094 -36.21 26.80 10.81
N LEU A 1095 -36.43 27.94 11.46
CA LEU A 1095 -35.89 28.22 12.81
C LEU A 1095 -36.38 27.21 13.85
N HIS A 1096 -37.69 26.95 13.91
CA HIS A 1096 -38.30 26.01 14.85
C HIS A 1096 -37.74 24.59 14.68
N ILE A 1097 -37.69 24.09 13.44
CA ILE A 1097 -37.21 22.74 13.14
C ILE A 1097 -35.71 22.62 13.44
N THR A 1098 -34.92 23.62 13.08
CA THR A 1098 -33.48 23.64 13.38
C THR A 1098 -33.25 23.62 14.89
N LEU A 1099 -33.93 24.48 15.67
CA LEU A 1099 -33.82 24.49 17.14
C LEU A 1099 -34.29 23.18 17.78
N ALA A 1100 -35.43 22.63 17.37
CA ALA A 1100 -35.96 21.37 17.89
C ALA A 1100 -35.04 20.18 17.59
N TYR A 1101 -34.47 20.13 16.38
CA TYR A 1101 -33.50 19.11 16.01
C TYR A 1101 -32.19 19.25 16.79
N MET A 1102 -31.60 20.45 16.82
CA MET A 1102 -30.38 20.73 17.59
C MET A 1102 -30.54 20.39 19.07
N GLU A 1103 -31.71 20.69 19.66
CA GLU A 1103 -32.02 20.36 21.05
C GLU A 1103 -32.07 18.84 21.30
N GLY A 1104 -32.73 18.09 20.41
CA GLY A 1104 -32.74 16.62 20.45
C GLY A 1104 -31.35 16.02 20.30
N TRP A 1105 -30.59 16.51 19.32
CA TRP A 1105 -29.22 16.06 19.04
C TRP A 1105 -28.26 16.36 20.20
N LEU A 1106 -28.37 17.53 20.83
CA LEU A 1106 -27.65 17.92 22.06
C LEU A 1106 -28.03 17.07 23.30
N ARG A 1107 -29.10 16.27 23.22
CA ARG A 1107 -29.46 15.24 24.20
C ARG A 1107 -29.14 13.81 23.72
N GLY A 1108 -28.41 13.66 22.61
CA GLY A 1108 -28.05 12.36 22.02
C GLY A 1108 -29.17 11.71 21.19
N VAL A 1109 -30.17 12.47 20.73
CA VAL A 1109 -31.29 11.96 19.92
C VAL A 1109 -31.24 12.57 18.52
N GLY A 1110 -30.55 11.88 17.60
CA GLY A 1110 -30.42 12.32 16.20
C GLY A 1110 -31.60 11.97 15.29
N CYS A 1111 -32.53 11.13 15.74
CA CYS A 1111 -33.75 10.75 15.00
C CYS A 1111 -34.95 11.34 15.73
N SER A 1112 -35.47 12.46 15.25
CA SER A 1112 -36.43 13.29 16.01
C SER A 1112 -37.77 13.42 15.29
N ALA A 1113 -38.84 13.07 15.98
CA ALA A 1113 -40.21 13.27 15.51
C ALA A 1113 -40.61 14.75 15.64
N ILE A 1114 -40.48 15.52 14.56
CA ILE A 1114 -40.79 16.96 14.52
C ILE A 1114 -41.88 17.18 13.47
N ASN A 1115 -42.98 17.86 13.85
CA ASN A 1115 -44.09 18.17 12.95
C ASN A 1115 -44.65 16.94 12.18
N TYR A 1116 -44.69 15.77 12.83
CA TYR A 1116 -45.10 14.48 12.28
C TYR A 1116 -44.21 13.92 11.14
N LEU A 1117 -42.99 14.43 11.02
CA LEU A 1117 -41.91 13.86 10.20
C LEU A 1117 -40.83 13.29 11.12
N MET A 1118 -40.18 12.22 10.68
CA MET A 1118 -38.98 11.68 11.30
C MET A 1118 -37.76 12.39 10.70
N GLU A 1119 -37.31 13.45 11.36
CA GLU A 1119 -36.26 14.34 10.85
C GLU A 1119 -34.88 13.89 11.35
N ASP A 1120 -33.90 14.04 10.47
CA ASP A 1120 -32.47 13.78 10.67
C ASP A 1120 -31.65 15.09 10.50
N ALA A 1121 -30.32 15.01 10.58
CA ALA A 1121 -29.48 16.21 10.57
C ALA A 1121 -29.61 16.99 9.25
N ALA A 1122 -29.71 16.33 8.10
CA ALA A 1122 -29.91 16.94 6.79
C ALA A 1122 -31.09 17.94 6.75
N THR A 1123 -32.20 17.65 7.43
CA THR A 1123 -33.33 18.60 7.54
C THR A 1123 -32.92 19.90 8.26
N ALA A 1124 -32.13 19.81 9.32
CA ALA A 1124 -31.64 20.99 10.04
C ALA A 1124 -30.52 21.71 9.27
N GLU A 1125 -29.68 20.98 8.53
CA GLU A 1125 -28.62 21.54 7.66
C GLU A 1125 -29.21 22.40 6.53
N VAL A 1126 -30.21 21.89 5.80
CA VAL A 1126 -30.88 22.67 4.75
C VAL A 1126 -31.64 23.86 5.35
N SER A 1127 -32.30 23.66 6.50
CA SER A 1127 -33.05 24.72 7.18
C SER A 1127 -32.15 25.88 7.62
N ARG A 1128 -31.01 25.63 8.28
CA ARG A 1128 -30.08 26.71 8.66
C ARG A 1128 -29.42 27.36 7.44
N SER A 1129 -29.12 26.57 6.40
CA SER A 1129 -28.38 27.08 5.24
C SER A 1129 -29.22 27.99 4.37
N GLN A 1130 -30.51 27.69 4.20
CA GLN A 1130 -31.46 28.62 3.57
C GLN A 1130 -31.55 29.95 4.35
N LEU A 1131 -31.71 29.88 5.67
CA LEU A 1131 -31.77 31.08 6.52
C LEU A 1131 -30.51 31.93 6.41
N TRP A 1132 -29.31 31.31 6.47
CA TRP A 1132 -28.04 32.02 6.27
C TRP A 1132 -27.99 32.70 4.89
N TYR A 1133 -28.34 31.95 3.84
CA TYR A 1133 -28.23 32.40 2.45
C TYR A 1133 -29.17 33.58 2.16
N TRP A 1134 -30.42 33.50 2.62
CA TRP A 1134 -31.39 34.58 2.44
C TRP A 1134 -30.96 35.87 3.13
N VAL A 1135 -30.32 35.80 4.31
CA VAL A 1135 -29.79 36.98 5.00
C VAL A 1135 -28.54 37.51 4.33
N HIS A 1136 -27.61 36.62 3.92
CA HIS A 1136 -26.35 37.00 3.27
C HIS A 1136 -26.60 37.78 1.98
N HIS A 1137 -27.59 37.38 1.18
CA HIS A 1137 -28.00 38.07 -0.05
C HIS A 1137 -29.10 39.13 0.16
N GLY A 1138 -29.50 39.41 1.41
CA GLY A 1138 -30.45 40.47 1.76
C GLY A 1138 -31.86 40.31 1.17
N VAL A 1139 -32.32 39.06 1.03
CA VAL A 1139 -33.58 38.68 0.38
C VAL A 1139 -34.79 39.12 1.22
N SER A 1140 -35.90 39.47 0.55
CA SER A 1140 -37.19 39.74 1.19
C SER A 1140 -38.15 38.58 1.02
N THR A 1141 -38.98 38.33 2.03
CA THR A 1141 -40.09 37.37 1.94
C THR A 1141 -41.22 37.88 1.05
N ALA A 1142 -42.14 36.99 0.66
CA ALA A 1142 -43.32 37.32 -0.12
C ALA A 1142 -44.26 38.30 0.59
N GLU A 1143 -44.21 38.34 1.93
CA GLU A 1143 -44.94 39.27 2.79
C GLU A 1143 -44.27 40.66 2.85
N GLY A 1144 -43.05 40.80 2.34
CA GLY A 1144 -42.28 42.04 2.31
C GLY A 1144 -41.30 42.21 3.48
N THR A 1145 -41.20 41.23 4.38
CA THR A 1145 -40.22 41.25 5.49
C THR A 1145 -38.81 41.14 4.91
N LYS A 1146 -37.94 42.12 5.20
CA LYS A 1146 -36.53 42.07 4.81
C LYS A 1146 -35.76 41.17 5.77
N LEU A 1147 -35.12 40.13 5.25
CA LEU A 1147 -34.31 39.22 6.04
C LEU A 1147 -32.92 39.84 6.22
N ASP A 1148 -32.74 40.50 7.37
CA ASP A 1148 -31.46 41.00 7.84
C ASP A 1148 -31.12 40.45 9.23
N LYS A 1149 -29.89 40.70 9.67
CA LYS A 1149 -29.36 40.26 10.96
C LYS A 1149 -30.24 40.67 12.14
N THR A 1150 -30.84 41.86 12.14
CA THR A 1150 -31.67 42.31 13.27
C THR A 1150 -32.99 41.54 13.30
N THR A 1151 -33.64 41.45 12.13
CA THR A 1151 -34.90 40.72 11.95
C THR A 1151 -34.76 39.26 12.34
N MET A 1152 -33.73 38.57 11.84
CA MET A 1152 -33.52 37.14 12.12
C MET A 1152 -33.19 36.85 13.58
N LEU A 1153 -32.42 37.72 14.24
CA LEU A 1153 -32.13 37.57 15.67
C LEU A 1153 -33.39 37.72 16.53
N ASN A 1154 -34.27 38.67 16.19
CA ASN A 1154 -35.55 38.85 16.87
C ASN A 1154 -36.47 37.63 16.71
N ILE A 1155 -36.62 37.10 15.49
CA ILE A 1155 -37.45 35.91 15.23
C ILE A 1155 -36.86 34.68 15.92
N LEU A 1156 -35.53 34.51 15.93
CA LEU A 1156 -34.85 33.45 16.68
C LEU A 1156 -35.15 33.53 18.18
N ASP A 1157 -35.10 34.74 18.77
CA ASP A 1157 -35.41 34.96 20.18
C ASP A 1157 -36.88 34.70 20.52
N GLU A 1158 -37.81 34.99 19.60
CA GLU A 1158 -39.23 34.65 19.75
C GLU A 1158 -39.46 33.13 19.72
N VAL A 1159 -38.99 32.45 18.68
CA VAL A 1159 -39.16 30.99 18.51
C VAL A 1159 -38.49 30.22 19.66
N THR A 1160 -37.33 30.68 20.15
CA THR A 1160 -36.67 30.10 21.33
C THR A 1160 -37.53 30.23 22.59
N LYS A 1161 -38.15 31.41 22.83
CA LYS A 1161 -39.07 31.62 23.96
C LYS A 1161 -40.35 30.80 23.83
N GLU A 1162 -40.82 30.51 22.62
CA GLU A 1162 -41.97 29.65 22.39
C GLU A 1162 -41.67 28.19 22.72
N LEU A 1163 -40.57 27.66 22.19
CA LEU A 1163 -40.11 26.29 22.48
C LEU A 1163 -39.85 26.08 23.99
N LEU A 1164 -39.29 27.08 24.68
CA LEU A 1164 -39.07 27.02 26.13
C LEU A 1164 -40.35 26.90 26.98
N LYS A 1165 -41.52 27.34 26.49
CA LYS A 1165 -42.80 27.23 27.24
C LYS A 1165 -43.27 25.77 27.38
N SER A 1166 -42.96 24.93 26.40
CA SER A 1166 -43.34 23.51 26.35
C SER A 1166 -42.16 22.56 26.62
N ALA A 1167 -40.99 23.11 26.94
CA ALA A 1167 -39.76 22.35 27.08
C ALA A 1167 -39.69 21.55 28.41
N PRO A 1168 -39.08 20.34 28.39
CA PRO A 1168 -38.81 19.59 29.62
C PRO A 1168 -37.75 20.29 30.50
N ALA A 1169 -37.72 19.95 31.78
CA ALA A 1169 -36.87 20.60 32.79
C ALA A 1169 -35.34 20.51 32.54
N ASN A 1170 -34.89 19.60 31.68
CA ASN A 1170 -33.48 19.41 31.29
C ASN A 1170 -33.25 19.65 29.78
N ASN A 1171 -34.03 20.53 29.16
CA ASN A 1171 -33.88 20.84 27.74
C ASN A 1171 -32.56 21.58 27.42
N LYS A 1172 -32.22 21.63 26.13
CA LYS A 1172 -31.02 22.30 25.59
C LYS A 1172 -31.35 23.48 24.66
N PHE A 1173 -32.57 24.04 24.67
CA PHE A 1173 -32.99 25.05 23.70
C PHE A 1173 -32.14 26.34 23.74
N GLU A 1174 -31.81 26.84 24.92
CA GLU A 1174 -30.94 28.03 25.05
C GLU A 1174 -29.53 27.79 24.48
N LEU A 1175 -29.01 26.56 24.62
CA LEU A 1175 -27.72 26.14 24.08
C LEU A 1175 -27.78 26.00 22.55
N ALA A 1176 -28.84 25.37 22.02
CA ALA A 1176 -29.09 25.32 20.59
C ALA A 1176 -29.18 26.72 19.97
N ALA A 1177 -29.96 27.62 20.59
CA ALA A 1177 -30.10 29.00 20.15
C ALA A 1177 -28.77 29.78 20.19
N LYS A 1178 -27.92 29.56 21.20
CA LYS A 1178 -26.56 30.15 21.26
C LYS A 1178 -25.71 29.79 20.03
N TYR A 1179 -25.72 28.54 19.59
CA TYR A 1179 -24.95 28.09 18.41
C TYR A 1179 -25.62 28.43 17.08
N LEU A 1180 -26.95 28.46 17.04
CA LEU A 1180 -27.69 28.86 15.84
C LEU A 1180 -27.56 30.38 15.58
N ARG A 1181 -27.37 31.18 16.63
CA ARG A 1181 -27.37 32.65 16.54
C ARG A 1181 -26.41 33.22 15.49
N PRO A 1182 -25.10 32.86 15.43
CA PRO A 1182 -24.21 33.35 14.37
C PRO A 1182 -24.62 32.83 12.98
N GLN A 1183 -25.08 31.58 12.92
CA GLN A 1183 -25.42 30.87 11.67
C GLN A 1183 -26.64 31.43 10.94
N VAL A 1184 -27.47 32.27 11.58
CA VAL A 1184 -28.63 32.93 10.95
C VAL A 1184 -28.41 34.44 10.71
N THR A 1185 -27.17 34.92 10.81
CA THR A 1185 -26.83 36.35 10.58
C THR A 1185 -26.34 36.66 9.18
N GLY A 1186 -26.06 35.65 8.34
CA GLY A 1186 -25.41 35.82 7.03
C GLY A 1186 -23.90 36.12 7.10
N GLU A 1187 -23.32 36.20 8.31
CA GLU A 1187 -21.88 36.48 8.50
C GLU A 1187 -21.07 35.18 8.64
N ASP A 1188 -21.39 34.36 9.65
CA ASP A 1188 -20.67 33.10 9.93
C ASP A 1188 -21.38 31.89 9.30
N TYR A 1189 -20.66 31.04 8.57
CA TYR A 1189 -21.16 29.78 8.02
C TYR A 1189 -20.28 28.60 8.43
N ALA A 1190 -20.82 27.66 9.20
CA ALA A 1190 -20.18 26.38 9.47
C ALA A 1190 -20.47 25.39 8.33
N ASP A 1191 -19.49 24.60 7.91
CA ASP A 1191 -19.70 23.60 6.85
C ASP A 1191 -20.76 22.55 7.23
N PHE A 1192 -20.85 22.18 8.52
CA PHE A 1192 -21.85 21.26 9.07
C PHE A 1192 -22.27 21.66 10.50
N LEU A 1193 -23.55 21.54 10.83
CA LEU A 1193 -24.09 21.76 12.18
C LEU A 1193 -23.59 20.71 13.18
N THR A 1194 -23.38 19.49 12.70
CA THR A 1194 -22.89 18.37 13.52
C THR A 1194 -21.51 18.69 14.07
N THR A 1195 -20.57 19.12 13.22
CA THR A 1195 -19.24 19.62 13.63
C THR A 1195 -19.33 20.82 14.58
N LEU A 1196 -20.27 21.76 14.35
CA LEU A 1196 -20.49 22.93 15.20
C LEU A 1196 -20.94 22.57 16.63
N LEU A 1197 -21.74 21.51 16.78
CA LEU A 1197 -22.31 21.10 18.07
C LEU A 1197 -21.55 19.97 18.77
N TYR A 1198 -20.65 19.27 18.07
CA TYR A 1198 -20.09 17.99 18.55
C TYR A 1198 -19.37 18.09 19.90
N ASP A 1199 -18.73 19.23 20.20
CA ASP A 1199 -18.07 19.46 21.50
C ASP A 1199 -19.03 19.55 22.69
N GLU A 1200 -20.31 19.87 22.50
CA GLU A 1200 -21.31 19.93 23.58
C GLU A 1200 -21.87 18.55 23.96
N ILE A 1201 -21.70 17.55 23.09
CA ILE A 1201 -22.07 16.14 23.34
C ILE A 1201 -20.87 15.19 23.52
N THR A 1202 -19.66 15.72 23.29
CA THR A 1202 -18.40 15.02 23.54
C THR A 1202 -17.98 15.24 24.98
N SER A 1203 -17.75 14.16 25.73
CA SER A 1203 -17.16 14.24 27.07
C SER A 1203 -15.99 13.28 27.19
N VAL A 1204 -14.78 13.84 27.19
CA VAL A 1204 -13.54 13.08 27.32
C VAL A 1204 -13.20 12.86 28.79
N GLY A 1205 -13.20 11.60 29.20
CA GLY A 1205 -12.72 11.14 30.50
C GLY A 1205 -11.23 10.81 30.50
N PRO A 1206 -10.67 10.41 31.66
CA PRO A 1206 -9.32 9.86 31.71
C PRO A 1206 -9.25 8.55 30.92
N SER A 1207 -8.21 8.38 30.09
CA SER A 1207 -8.03 7.16 29.32
C SER A 1207 -7.96 5.94 30.23
N TRP A 1208 -8.82 4.95 29.98
CA TRP A 1208 -8.76 3.65 30.65
C TRP A 1208 -8.00 2.63 29.79
N LYS A 1209 -7.47 1.58 30.42
CA LYS A 1209 -6.69 0.52 29.75
C LYS A 1209 -7.56 -0.71 29.47
N LEU A 1210 -7.27 -1.37 28.34
CA LEU A 1210 -7.88 -2.63 27.90
C LEU A 1210 -7.23 -3.88 28.52
#